data_AF-A0A428NKA3-F1
#
_entry.id   AF-A0A428NKA3-F1
#
_cell.length_a   1.000
_cell.length_b   1.000
_cell.length_c   1.000
_cell.angle_alpha   90.00
_cell.angle_beta   90.00
_cell.angle_gamma   90.00
#
_symmetry.space_group_name_H-M   'P 1'
#
loop_
_entity.id
_entity.type
_entity.pdbx_description
1 polymer ?
#
loop_
_entity_poly.entity_id
_entity_poly.type
_entity_poly.pdbx_seq_one_letter_code
_entity_poly.pdbx_strand_id
1 'polypeptide(L)'
;MGLVMEDMPMVLFEVSRGLDIIELSLSKDAELRSAVHHWRDYLGRWRNSLSHLSWSTSSMLEELKHNLEEVNAPSSPLVASSRRMKASALKHKVRQVTQLYNDLQTIATRVETTFEALMSTLSILESQRAITQAETISKLTHLAFFFIPLSFVATVFGMEVVEFQDELTWRLWLGISVGITASTYLTLYASEAWLMLSNLPTTIYNSIDWSTFSAIWTSGLTFLEKSFTSVRVFFALVAIVLGLGVLAGLAVVGTLLPFSTGATVGLSFGMAMSAICLIISFGVWLDALRRQIERDNPVVPRNLTSDRGEKGRTDAELQALSLDPELKYSNNFKPRILFINTFYGKMKLTPITLGEVAALTPVTQDEAEHIYIFDQLGTQGCLLDCEAWKTRQDVAGRRTTTQAEKRQKRKDIKKLGKSSILKQRQTLQNDTRIPNSSLKFKREAFTLKDLKHSVENGCGCCQFFLALLNTLLPTRENLDVDHLVFEWIRYGFLLKVQDKQRTFSFQFFSPSGAKSVIHGLKSAKVLTGDTSTSTSLDLAQSWIQDCETTHGQCGSGRDVSLPKRCLDLAPISMPDGSAIQLVETHGKTGTYVCLSHCWGKDKLITTTSQTIASHFNKIPLTGLPKTFRDAVTLTRNLGLRYLWIDSLCIIQGSKEDWQIESSKMADIYHDSFLTIAAISSPDSRGGCFCPEKLSDMCFRVQGGGLDTLIAVRYCNGEGAVSDLQTFMEAFPALTRAWIYQERMLSRRILYCTYREFQFECRQNETCECRSRFMPPHPEPGTPASKAMMQGKDQYGELEKLYGARGKYSPKQLCQHWQKTVMQYTKLRITHLSDKLPALSGCAKDIGRITGDEFLAGLWRASFAEGLLWVVNVPVDQPRAPVWRAPSWSWASIDSTMGIDYIYAMRTRHRQDFQDKIQEVECVPDGVDKTGAVKSAHVQIRASLCPVYLRRVCRRCTTSRSRIPYTIENDQWMLTRSPTITPCPVTPGNDIRGLVLKGAQPSFFPDYKYDDRVDFEFLDRNDGFACRHARVFLIHLYDNQSFATEVITDYFLVLKRVVEASSGSSFERVALITLAFKDWAARDDWFRNEYDLVVEQETTVKIV
;
A
#
# COMPACT_ATOMS: atom_id res chain seq x y z
N MET A 1 37.29 6.77 -0.56
CA MET A 1 37.83 8.13 -0.37
C MET A 1 38.03 8.84 -1.70
N GLY A 2 38.94 8.41 -2.58
CA GLY A 2 39.11 9.04 -3.92
C GLY A 2 37.80 9.17 -4.72
N LEU A 3 37.03 8.08 -4.85
CA LEU A 3 35.72 8.09 -5.51
C LEU A 3 34.69 9.02 -4.84
N VAL A 4 34.69 9.08 -3.50
CA VAL A 4 33.77 9.95 -2.74
C VAL A 4 34.14 11.43 -2.92
N MET A 5 35.44 11.74 -3.00
CA MET A 5 35.93 13.09 -3.20
C MET A 5 35.68 13.61 -4.63
N GLU A 6 35.59 12.72 -5.62
CA GLU A 6 35.29 13.07 -7.01
C GLU A 6 33.79 13.26 -7.26
N ASP A 7 32.94 12.41 -6.69
CA ASP A 7 31.50 12.41 -7.00
C ASP A 7 30.67 13.35 -6.11
N MET A 8 31.08 13.58 -4.85
CA MET A 8 30.29 14.33 -3.87
C MET A 8 30.02 15.79 -4.24
N PRO A 9 30.96 16.57 -4.82
CA PRO A 9 30.67 17.94 -5.25
C PRO A 9 29.52 18.00 -6.28
N MET A 10 29.43 17.02 -7.18
CA MET A 10 28.34 16.95 -8.17
C MET A 10 26.99 16.64 -7.52
N VAL A 11 26.98 15.73 -6.54
CA VAL A 11 25.77 15.41 -5.77
C VAL A 11 25.29 16.64 -5.00
N LEU A 12 26.21 17.36 -4.36
CA LEU A 12 25.93 18.59 -3.62
C LEU A 12 25.37 19.69 -4.51
N PHE A 13 25.92 19.86 -5.71
CA PHE A 13 25.40 20.78 -6.71
C PHE A 13 23.95 20.45 -7.13
N GLU A 14 23.65 19.17 -7.37
CA GLU A 14 22.30 18.73 -7.76
C GLU A 14 21.27 18.88 -6.64
N VAL A 15 21.67 18.64 -5.39
CA VAL A 15 20.83 18.93 -4.22
C VAL A 15 20.54 20.43 -4.12
N SER A 16 21.57 21.28 -4.29
CA SER A 16 21.38 22.73 -4.29
C SER A 16 20.40 23.18 -5.38
N ARG A 17 20.52 22.65 -6.61
CA ARG A 17 19.57 22.96 -7.69
C ARG A 17 18.15 22.49 -7.38
N GLY A 18 18.02 21.34 -6.72
CA GLY A 18 16.73 20.84 -6.25
C GLY A 18 16.09 21.77 -5.23
N LEU A 19 16.88 22.33 -4.31
CA LEU A 19 16.41 23.33 -3.35
C LEU A 19 15.94 24.61 -4.04
N ASP A 20 16.67 25.10 -5.06
CA ASP A 20 16.24 26.28 -5.83
C ASP A 20 14.85 26.08 -6.44
N ILE A 21 14.56 24.90 -6.99
CA ILE A 21 13.25 24.57 -7.58
C ILE A 21 12.16 24.55 -6.51
N ILE A 22 12.45 24.00 -5.33
CA ILE A 22 11.49 23.92 -4.23
C ILE A 22 11.21 25.31 -3.66
N GLU A 23 12.24 26.13 -3.44
CA GLU A 23 12.10 27.53 -3.02
C GLU A 23 11.27 28.34 -4.04
N LEU A 24 11.50 28.15 -5.35
CA LEU A 24 10.67 28.74 -6.42
C LEU A 24 9.23 28.23 -6.40
N SER A 25 9.02 26.94 -6.12
CA SER A 25 7.68 26.35 -6.04
C SER A 25 6.91 26.83 -4.81
N LEU A 26 7.60 27.04 -3.68
CA LEU A 26 7.05 27.63 -2.47
C LEU A 26 6.55 29.07 -2.69
N SER A 27 7.08 29.77 -3.68
CA SER A 27 6.59 31.10 -4.07
C SER A 27 5.34 31.08 -4.96
N LYS A 28 4.91 29.92 -5.48
CA LYS A 28 3.79 29.77 -6.44
C LYS A 28 2.67 28.88 -5.90
N ASP A 29 1.54 29.47 -5.58
CA ASP A 29 0.43 28.87 -4.80
C ASP A 29 -0.25 27.64 -5.47
N ALA A 30 -0.30 27.58 -6.81
CA ALA A 30 -1.08 26.55 -7.53
C ALA A 30 -0.35 25.20 -7.68
N GLU A 31 0.97 25.19 -7.90
CA GLU A 31 1.75 23.95 -8.05
C GLU A 31 2.01 23.28 -6.69
N LEU A 32 2.13 24.09 -5.63
CA LEU A 32 2.43 23.64 -4.28
C LEU A 32 1.38 22.64 -3.78
N ARG A 33 0.07 22.89 -3.97
CA ARG A 33 -1.01 22.04 -3.45
C ARG A 33 -0.96 20.58 -3.92
N SER A 34 -0.44 20.33 -5.11
CA SER A 34 -0.34 18.97 -5.68
C SER A 34 0.94 18.22 -5.26
N ALA A 35 2.03 18.96 -5.02
CA ALA A 35 3.37 18.41 -4.84
C ALA A 35 3.94 18.53 -3.41
N VAL A 36 3.27 19.27 -2.51
CA VAL A 36 3.78 19.58 -1.15
C VAL A 36 4.16 18.34 -0.34
N HIS A 37 3.37 17.26 -0.41
CA HIS A 37 3.65 16.01 0.29
C HIS A 37 4.87 15.28 -0.31
N HIS A 38 5.03 15.33 -1.63
CA HIS A 38 6.21 14.79 -2.29
C HIS A 38 7.46 15.55 -1.88
N TRP A 39 7.40 16.89 -1.86
CA TRP A 39 8.51 17.73 -1.43
C TRP A 39 8.91 17.50 0.03
N ARG A 40 7.93 17.31 0.92
CA ARG A 40 8.18 16.97 2.33
C ARG A 40 8.99 15.68 2.44
N ASP A 41 8.60 14.65 1.70
CA ASP A 41 9.25 13.34 1.76
C ASP A 41 10.65 13.36 1.09
N TYR A 42 10.87 14.19 0.06
CA TYR A 42 12.19 14.39 -0.55
C TYR A 42 13.13 15.19 0.35
N LEU A 43 12.71 16.35 0.85
CA LEU A 43 13.52 17.18 1.76
C LEU A 43 13.83 16.43 3.06
N GLY A 44 12.87 15.67 3.60
CA GLY A 44 13.10 14.83 4.78
C GLY A 44 14.18 13.77 4.55
N ARG A 45 14.20 13.13 3.37
CA ARG A 45 15.27 12.18 3.00
C ARG A 45 16.62 12.87 2.82
N TRP A 46 16.66 14.00 2.11
CA TRP A 46 17.90 14.76 1.90
C TRP A 46 18.49 15.27 3.21
N ARG A 47 17.65 15.80 4.11
CA ARG A 47 18.06 16.21 5.45
C ARG A 47 18.76 15.08 6.19
N ASN A 48 18.12 13.91 6.23
CA ASN A 48 18.69 12.74 6.91
C ASN A 48 20.02 12.33 6.27
N SER A 49 20.07 12.12 4.95
CA SER A 49 21.28 11.69 4.24
C SER A 49 22.44 12.67 4.34
N LEU A 50 22.20 13.98 4.20
CA LEU A 50 23.25 15.00 4.33
C LEU A 50 23.76 15.12 5.75
N SER A 51 22.88 14.94 6.75
CA SER A 51 23.31 14.95 8.15
C SER A 51 24.26 13.78 8.46
N HIS A 52 24.00 12.58 7.92
CA HIS A 52 24.91 11.44 8.02
C HIS A 52 26.23 11.69 7.29
N LEU A 53 26.17 12.19 6.05
CA LEU A 53 27.36 12.48 5.24
C LEU A 53 28.25 13.56 5.89
N SER A 54 27.64 14.60 6.46
CA SER A 54 28.35 15.64 7.20
C SER A 54 29.05 15.08 8.44
N TRP A 55 28.37 14.22 9.20
CA TRP A 55 28.96 13.56 10.37
C TRP A 55 30.14 12.65 10.00
N SER A 56 29.98 11.78 9.00
CA SER A 56 31.07 10.90 8.53
C SER A 56 32.27 11.71 8.04
N THR A 57 32.04 12.82 7.33
CA THR A 57 33.11 13.68 6.83
C THR A 57 33.83 14.41 7.98
N SER A 58 33.11 14.81 9.03
CA SER A 58 33.71 15.39 10.25
C SER A 58 34.63 14.41 10.97
N SER A 59 34.16 13.17 11.16
CA SER A 59 34.95 12.13 11.83
C SER A 59 36.21 11.78 11.04
N MET A 60 36.09 11.66 9.71
CA MET A 60 37.25 11.48 8.82
C MET A 60 38.23 12.65 8.90
N LEU A 61 37.73 13.89 9.01
CA LEU A 61 38.58 15.07 9.13
C LEU A 61 39.38 15.08 10.44
N GLU A 62 38.77 14.66 11.55
CA GLU A 62 39.44 14.52 12.85
C GLU A 62 40.54 13.45 12.80
N GLU A 63 40.25 12.29 12.22
CA GLU A 63 41.23 11.20 12.07
C GLU A 63 42.42 11.62 11.17
N LEU A 64 42.16 12.33 10.07
CA LEU A 64 43.23 12.84 9.20
C LEU A 64 44.07 13.92 9.86
N LYS A 65 43.48 14.77 10.72
CA LYS A 65 44.21 15.76 11.52
C LYS A 65 45.10 15.08 12.56
N HIS A 66 44.59 14.06 13.24
CA HIS A 66 45.37 13.27 14.21
C HIS A 66 46.57 12.58 13.56
N ASN A 67 46.35 11.90 12.42
CA ASN A 67 47.43 11.29 11.63
C ASN A 67 48.47 12.32 11.17
N LEU A 68 48.06 13.57 10.90
CA LEU A 68 48.97 14.63 10.51
C LEU A 68 49.82 15.13 11.70
N GLU A 69 49.27 15.16 12.91
CA GLU A 69 49.98 15.48 14.13
C GLU A 69 51.04 14.42 14.47
N GLU A 70 50.70 13.13 14.36
CA GLU A 70 51.65 12.02 14.58
C GLU A 70 52.82 12.05 13.58
N VAL A 71 52.55 12.34 12.31
CA VAL A 71 53.59 12.44 11.27
C VAL A 71 54.51 13.65 11.50
N ASN A 72 54.01 14.71 12.14
CA ASN A 72 54.79 15.91 12.48
C ASN A 72 55.56 15.79 13.81
N ALA A 73 55.41 14.71 14.58
CA ALA A 73 56.13 14.50 15.85
C ALA A 73 57.66 14.34 15.64
N PRO A 74 58.50 14.86 16.57
CA PRO A 74 59.96 14.88 16.42
C PRO A 74 60.58 13.48 16.39
N SER A 75 61.46 13.22 15.42
CA SER A 75 62.20 11.94 15.28
C SER A 75 63.60 12.15 14.69
N SER A 76 64.47 11.15 14.84
CA SER A 76 65.86 11.10 14.36
C SER A 76 66.07 11.57 12.90
N PRO A 77 67.24 12.19 12.56
CA PRO A 77 67.50 12.82 11.25
C PRO A 77 67.38 11.88 10.04
N LEU A 78 67.61 10.58 10.21
CA LEU A 78 67.62 9.58 9.13
C LEU A 78 66.21 9.22 8.62
N VAL A 79 65.14 9.57 9.36
CA VAL A 79 63.73 9.25 9.01
C VAL A 79 62.98 10.46 8.40
N ALA A 80 63.63 11.64 8.37
CA ALA A 80 62.98 12.91 8.07
C ALA A 80 62.53 13.11 6.61
N SER A 81 63.23 12.52 5.63
CA SER A 81 62.93 12.71 4.19
C SER A 81 61.66 11.96 3.75
N SER A 82 61.49 10.71 4.18
CA SER A 82 60.31 9.88 3.91
C SER A 82 59.05 10.40 4.62
N ARG A 83 59.19 10.95 5.84
CA ARG A 83 58.08 11.59 6.57
C ARG A 83 57.61 12.90 5.92
N ARG A 84 58.50 13.72 5.36
CA ARG A 84 58.12 15.00 4.69
C ARG A 84 57.22 14.79 3.47
N MET A 85 57.50 13.79 2.62
CA MET A 85 56.61 13.47 1.47
C MET A 85 55.26 12.91 1.93
N LYS A 86 55.21 12.11 3.00
CA LYS A 86 53.94 11.63 3.58
C LYS A 86 53.14 12.76 4.22
N ALA A 87 53.81 13.72 4.88
CA ALA A 87 53.17 14.88 5.50
C ALA A 87 52.54 15.83 4.47
N SER A 88 53.18 16.08 3.33
CA SER A 88 52.63 16.96 2.28
C SER A 88 51.40 16.36 1.61
N ALA A 89 51.43 15.06 1.28
CA ALA A 89 50.28 14.33 0.73
C ALA A 89 49.10 14.29 1.72
N LEU A 90 49.39 14.16 3.02
CA LEU A 90 48.36 14.14 4.07
C LEU A 90 47.76 15.55 4.29
N LYS A 91 48.56 16.62 4.28
CA LYS A 91 48.07 18.02 4.31
C LYS A 91 47.11 18.33 3.16
N HIS A 92 47.42 17.84 1.96
CA HIS A 92 46.55 18.01 0.80
C HIS A 92 45.18 17.31 1.00
N LYS A 93 45.19 16.07 1.51
CA LYS A 93 43.96 15.33 1.82
C LYS A 93 43.14 16.02 2.92
N VAL A 94 43.78 16.53 3.98
CA VAL A 94 43.11 17.30 5.03
C VAL A 94 42.40 18.52 4.45
N ARG A 95 43.04 19.28 3.56
CA ARG A 95 42.41 20.44 2.88
C ARG A 95 41.21 20.06 2.04
N GLN A 96 41.33 19.01 1.22
CA GLN A 96 40.22 18.57 0.36
C GLN A 96 39.01 18.11 1.20
N VAL A 97 39.24 17.34 2.26
CA VAL A 97 38.16 16.86 3.15
C VAL A 97 37.54 18.02 3.95
N THR A 98 38.35 19.02 4.33
CA THR A 98 37.84 20.24 4.97
C THR A 98 36.91 21.02 4.04
N GLN A 99 37.26 21.16 2.76
CA GLN A 99 36.40 21.84 1.79
C GLN A 99 35.07 21.11 1.61
N LEU A 100 35.12 19.79 1.43
CA LEU A 100 33.91 18.96 1.28
C LEU A 100 33.00 19.04 2.52
N TYR A 101 33.59 19.07 3.72
CA TYR A 101 32.84 19.24 4.97
C TYR A 101 32.10 20.58 5.03
N ASN A 102 32.75 21.67 4.62
CA ASN A 102 32.14 23.00 4.58
C ASN A 102 30.99 23.08 3.55
N ASP A 103 31.18 22.49 2.38
CA ASP A 103 30.14 22.44 1.33
C ASP A 103 28.92 21.63 1.80
N LEU A 104 29.16 20.50 2.48
CA LEU A 104 28.12 19.67 3.10
C LEU A 104 27.33 20.42 4.16
N GLN A 105 28.01 21.15 5.06
CA GLN A 105 27.35 21.95 6.10
C GLN A 105 26.48 23.07 5.51
N THR A 106 26.96 23.73 4.46
CA THR A 106 26.23 24.80 3.77
C THR A 106 24.92 24.29 3.19
N ILE A 107 24.97 23.16 2.46
CA ILE A 107 23.78 22.58 1.84
C ILE A 107 22.84 21.97 2.88
N ALA A 108 23.37 21.30 3.91
CA ALA A 108 22.54 20.76 4.99
C ALA A 108 21.73 21.87 5.69
N THR A 109 22.36 23.02 5.94
CA THR A 109 21.68 24.18 6.53
C THR A 109 20.57 24.69 5.61
N ARG A 110 20.83 24.77 4.30
CA ARG A 110 19.85 25.22 3.29
C ARG A 110 18.66 24.26 3.14
N VAL A 111 18.89 22.95 3.26
CA VAL A 111 17.80 21.95 3.31
C VAL A 111 16.91 22.18 4.52
N GLU A 112 17.48 22.42 5.71
CA GLU A 112 16.70 22.63 6.93
C GLU A 112 15.81 23.87 6.82
N THR A 113 16.36 25.00 6.38
CA THR A 113 15.59 26.25 6.22
C THR A 113 14.46 26.11 5.21
N THR A 114 14.71 25.38 4.11
CA THR A 114 13.68 25.12 3.10
C THR A 114 12.60 24.18 3.63
N PHE A 115 12.97 23.19 4.45
CA PHE A 115 12.03 22.28 5.09
C PHE A 115 11.13 23.01 6.10
N GLU A 116 11.69 23.91 6.91
CA GLU A 116 10.90 24.74 7.83
C GLU A 116 9.90 25.63 7.08
N ALA A 117 10.31 26.26 5.98
CA ALA A 117 9.43 27.06 5.13
C ALA A 117 8.30 26.22 4.51
N LEU A 118 8.61 25.01 4.05
CA LEU A 118 7.63 24.06 3.52
C LEU A 118 6.61 23.66 4.59
N MET A 119 7.06 23.33 5.80
CA MET A 119 6.19 22.92 6.90
C MET A 119 5.26 24.06 7.37
N SER A 120 5.76 25.29 7.40
CA SER A 120 4.95 26.47 7.66
C SER A 120 3.83 26.61 6.62
N THR A 121 4.17 26.47 5.34
CA THR A 121 3.19 26.58 4.25
C THR A 121 2.16 25.44 4.28
N LEU A 122 2.56 24.23 4.67
CA LEU A 122 1.66 23.09 4.82
C LEU A 122 0.62 23.31 5.93
N SER A 123 1.05 23.90 7.06
CA SER A 123 0.14 24.29 8.15
C SER A 123 -0.91 25.32 7.69
N ILE A 124 -0.50 26.29 6.87
CA ILE A 124 -1.40 27.29 6.27
C ILE A 124 -2.43 26.60 5.35
N LEU A 125 -1.98 25.67 4.50
CA LEU A 125 -2.86 24.93 3.59
C LEU A 125 -3.86 24.03 4.32
N GLU A 126 -3.44 23.34 5.39
CA GLU A 126 -4.33 22.54 6.24
C GLU A 126 -5.39 23.41 6.92
N SER A 127 -5.00 24.60 7.39
CA SER A 127 -5.92 25.57 7.97
C SER A 127 -6.95 26.06 6.95
N GLN A 128 -6.54 26.37 5.71
CA GLN A 128 -7.46 26.75 4.63
C GLN A 128 -8.44 25.62 4.26
N ARG A 129 -7.99 24.37 4.31
CA ARG A 129 -8.83 23.20 4.06
C ARG A 129 -9.88 23.01 5.15
N ALA A 130 -9.52 23.24 6.42
CA ALA A 130 -10.46 23.19 7.53
C ALA A 130 -11.54 24.29 7.40
N ILE A 131 -11.15 25.51 7.00
CA ILE A 131 -12.08 26.63 6.78
C ILE A 131 -13.08 26.30 5.66
N THR A 132 -12.62 25.80 4.52
CA THR A 132 -13.50 25.43 3.39
C THR A 132 -14.44 24.27 3.74
N GLN A 133 -14.00 23.31 4.55
CA GLN A 133 -14.88 22.28 5.09
C GLN A 133 -15.94 22.86 6.03
N ALA A 134 -15.57 23.78 6.93
CA ALA A 134 -16.51 24.44 7.82
C ALA A 134 -17.57 25.26 7.04
N GLU A 135 -17.17 25.97 5.98
CA GLU A 135 -18.11 26.68 5.10
C GLU A 135 -19.08 25.72 4.39
N THR A 136 -18.60 24.56 3.96
CA THR A 136 -19.45 23.55 3.31
C THR A 136 -20.46 22.97 4.29
N ILE A 137 -20.05 22.68 5.52
CA ILE A 137 -20.94 22.22 6.60
C ILE A 137 -21.97 23.30 6.95
N SER A 138 -21.58 24.57 6.99
CA SER A 138 -22.51 25.68 7.22
C SER A 138 -23.59 25.75 6.13
N LYS A 139 -23.22 25.65 4.85
CA LYS A 139 -24.18 25.63 3.72
C LYS A 139 -25.12 24.42 3.78
N LEU A 140 -24.60 23.25 4.13
CA LEU A 140 -25.41 22.03 4.29
C LEU A 140 -26.43 22.18 5.44
N THR A 141 -25.99 22.78 6.54
CA THR A 141 -26.84 23.08 7.70
C THR A 141 -27.98 24.02 7.33
N HIS A 142 -27.69 25.10 6.58
CA HIS A 142 -28.71 26.02 6.06
C HIS A 142 -29.77 25.31 5.20
N LEU A 143 -29.34 24.40 4.31
CA LEU A 143 -30.26 23.59 3.51
C LEU A 143 -31.11 22.65 4.37
N ALA A 144 -30.51 22.00 5.37
CA ALA A 144 -31.22 21.10 6.28
C ALA A 144 -32.34 21.84 7.05
N PHE A 145 -32.07 23.06 7.53
CA PHE A 145 -33.07 23.88 8.21
C PHE A 145 -34.22 24.33 7.30
N PHE A 146 -34.00 24.41 5.99
CA PHE A 146 -35.09 24.66 5.04
C PHE A 146 -35.95 23.41 4.83
N PHE A 147 -35.33 22.26 4.57
CA PHE A 147 -36.07 21.06 4.13
C PHE A 147 -36.66 20.21 5.26
N ILE A 148 -36.08 20.20 6.47
CA ILE A 148 -36.57 19.39 7.59
C ILE A 148 -37.99 19.80 8.02
N PRO A 149 -38.30 21.09 8.26
CA PRO A 149 -39.66 21.50 8.62
C PRO A 149 -40.67 21.23 7.51
N LEU A 150 -40.28 21.45 6.24
CA LEU A 150 -41.10 21.15 5.07
C LEU A 150 -41.43 19.64 4.98
N SER A 151 -40.46 18.78 5.29
CA SER A 151 -40.66 17.32 5.32
C SER A 151 -41.58 16.90 6.46
N PHE A 152 -41.47 17.53 7.63
CA PHE A 152 -42.37 17.27 8.77
C PHE A 152 -43.82 17.64 8.43
N VAL A 153 -44.05 18.82 7.84
CA VAL A 153 -45.39 19.23 7.38
C VAL A 153 -45.93 18.26 6.33
N ALA A 154 -45.12 17.87 5.35
CA ALA A 154 -45.53 16.87 4.35
C ALA A 154 -45.91 15.52 4.96
N THR A 155 -45.25 15.12 6.05
CA THR A 155 -45.52 13.84 6.74
C THR A 155 -46.81 13.91 7.56
N VAL A 156 -47.03 14.97 8.35
CA VAL A 156 -48.23 15.12 9.19
C VAL A 156 -49.50 15.11 8.35
N PHE A 157 -49.49 15.79 7.21
CA PHE A 157 -50.65 15.85 6.31
C PHE A 157 -50.70 14.72 5.26
N GLY A 158 -49.64 13.90 5.18
CA GLY A 158 -49.64 12.64 4.42
C GLY A 158 -50.24 11.47 5.20
N MET A 159 -50.55 11.64 6.48
CA MET A 159 -51.26 10.64 7.30
C MET A 159 -52.76 10.70 6.99
N GLU A 160 -53.34 9.60 6.54
CA GLU A 160 -54.79 9.46 6.32
C GLU A 160 -55.54 9.38 7.65
N VAL A 161 -55.70 10.51 8.34
CA VAL A 161 -56.55 10.64 9.53
C VAL A 161 -57.93 11.16 9.09
N VAL A 162 -58.98 10.44 9.49
CA VAL A 162 -60.37 10.63 9.04
C VAL A 162 -60.90 12.05 9.30
N GLU A 163 -60.41 12.74 10.33
CA GLU A 163 -60.82 14.10 10.70
C GLU A 163 -60.29 15.21 9.77
N PHE A 164 -59.35 14.93 8.86
CA PHE A 164 -58.87 15.91 7.86
C PHE A 164 -59.65 15.89 6.53
N GLN A 165 -60.63 14.99 6.37
CA GLN A 165 -61.36 14.88 5.11
C GLN A 165 -62.43 15.96 4.90
N ASP A 166 -62.91 16.59 5.97
CA ASP A 166 -63.92 17.65 5.90
C ASP A 166 -63.34 18.99 6.40
N GLU A 167 -63.13 19.92 5.45
CA GLU A 167 -62.79 21.34 5.66
C GLU A 167 -61.36 21.77 6.09
N LEU A 168 -60.31 21.30 5.40
CA LEU A 168 -59.03 22.04 5.39
C LEU A 168 -58.67 22.57 4.00
N THR A 169 -58.84 23.88 3.80
CA THR A 169 -58.52 24.57 2.54
C THR A 169 -57.00 24.69 2.36
N TRP A 170 -56.48 24.47 1.14
CA TRP A 170 -55.05 24.62 0.76
C TRP A 170 -54.38 25.93 1.22
N ARG A 171 -55.16 26.96 1.54
CA ARG A 171 -54.69 28.23 2.13
C ARG A 171 -54.14 28.07 3.54
N LEU A 172 -54.70 27.16 4.34
CA LEU A 172 -54.20 26.82 5.68
C LEU A 172 -52.84 26.11 5.58
N TRP A 173 -52.67 25.22 4.59
CA TRP A 173 -51.41 24.55 4.29
C TRP A 173 -50.30 25.54 3.94
N LEU A 174 -50.59 26.51 3.06
CA LEU A 174 -49.63 27.54 2.69
C LEU A 174 -49.30 28.43 3.90
N GLY A 175 -50.30 28.80 4.69
CA GLY A 175 -50.11 29.65 5.88
C GLY A 175 -49.26 29.01 6.97
N ILE A 176 -49.52 27.75 7.32
CA ILE A 176 -48.75 27.02 8.35
C ILE A 176 -47.33 26.73 7.86
N SER A 177 -47.16 26.32 6.60
CA SER A 177 -45.83 26.04 6.03
C SER A 177 -44.97 27.31 5.98
N VAL A 178 -45.52 28.41 5.45
CA VAL A 178 -44.82 29.70 5.42
C VAL A 178 -44.53 30.21 6.83
N GLY A 179 -45.47 30.05 7.77
CA GLY A 179 -45.30 30.48 9.16
C GLY A 179 -44.19 29.71 9.88
N ILE A 180 -44.16 28.39 9.77
CA ILE A 180 -43.12 27.55 10.38
C ILE A 180 -41.77 27.86 9.72
N THR A 181 -41.69 27.87 8.40
CA THR A 181 -40.43 28.16 7.69
C THR A 181 -39.91 29.57 8.01
N ALA A 182 -40.78 30.58 8.04
CA ALA A 182 -40.40 31.95 8.42
C ALA A 182 -39.96 32.04 9.88
N SER A 183 -40.63 31.35 10.81
CA SER A 183 -40.25 31.31 12.22
C SER A 183 -38.89 30.65 12.42
N THR A 184 -38.62 29.53 11.72
CA THR A 184 -37.32 28.84 11.78
C THR A 184 -36.20 29.73 11.21
N TYR A 185 -36.48 30.43 10.10
CA TYR A 185 -35.52 31.36 9.50
C TYR A 185 -35.25 32.58 10.39
N LEU A 186 -36.28 33.10 11.06
CA LEU A 186 -36.12 34.19 12.03
C LEU A 186 -35.24 33.77 13.21
N THR A 187 -35.44 32.56 13.74
CA THR A 187 -34.61 32.04 14.84
C THR A 187 -33.16 31.82 14.45
N LEU A 188 -32.90 31.39 13.20
CA LEU A 188 -31.54 31.24 12.66
C LEU A 188 -30.85 32.59 12.49
N TYR A 189 -31.51 33.55 11.83
CA TYR A 189 -30.96 34.89 11.63
C TYR A 189 -30.74 35.61 12.97
N ALA A 190 -31.64 35.43 13.94
CA ALA A 190 -31.45 35.96 15.28
C ALA A 190 -30.25 35.32 15.99
N SER A 191 -30.03 34.00 15.82
CA SER A 191 -28.88 33.30 16.40
C SER A 191 -27.54 33.70 15.75
N GLU A 192 -27.52 33.91 14.43
CA GLU A 192 -26.32 34.40 13.72
C GLU A 192 -26.05 35.87 14.05
N ALA A 193 -27.08 36.72 14.12
CA ALA A 193 -26.94 38.10 14.56
C ALA A 193 -26.42 38.18 16.01
N TRP A 194 -26.88 37.29 16.89
CA TRP A 194 -26.39 37.18 18.27
C TRP A 194 -24.91 36.76 18.34
N LEU A 195 -24.51 35.77 17.55
CA LEU A 195 -23.11 35.33 17.43
C LEU A 195 -22.20 36.41 16.84
N MET A 196 -22.72 37.21 15.90
CA MET A 196 -22.00 38.34 15.32
C MET A 196 -21.86 39.50 16.33
N LEU A 197 -22.89 39.74 17.14
CA LEU A 197 -22.87 40.73 18.22
C LEU A 197 -21.97 40.31 19.39
N SER A 198 -21.91 39.02 19.74
CA SER A 198 -21.07 38.51 20.83
C SER A 198 -19.57 38.48 20.51
N ASN A 199 -19.21 38.56 19.23
CA ASN A 199 -17.81 38.58 18.75
C ASN A 199 -17.28 40.01 18.48
N LEU A 200 -18.05 41.06 18.78
CA LEU A 200 -17.59 42.44 18.67
C LEU A 200 -16.55 42.77 19.75
N PRO A 201 -15.51 43.57 19.44
CA PRO A 201 -14.58 44.09 20.43
C PRO A 201 -15.34 44.80 21.57
N THR A 202 -14.91 44.59 22.82
CA THR A 202 -15.61 45.09 24.03
C THR A 202 -15.82 46.61 24.05
N THR A 203 -15.01 47.37 23.32
CA THR A 203 -15.15 48.82 23.13
C THR A 203 -16.36 49.24 22.29
N ILE A 204 -16.78 48.42 21.33
CA ILE A 204 -17.96 48.69 20.48
C ILE A 204 -19.22 48.07 21.10
N TYR A 205 -19.08 46.90 21.73
CA TYR A 205 -20.19 46.23 22.43
C TYR A 205 -20.82 47.11 23.53
N ASN A 206 -19.98 47.88 24.23
CA ASN A 206 -20.40 48.78 25.31
C ASN A 206 -20.90 50.15 24.82
N SER A 207 -20.78 50.49 23.53
CA SER A 207 -21.31 51.75 22.97
C SER A 207 -22.71 51.60 22.35
N ILE A 208 -23.22 50.37 22.28
CA ILE A 208 -24.57 50.05 21.79
C ILE A 208 -25.56 50.21 22.95
N ASP A 209 -26.59 51.03 22.78
CA ASP A 209 -27.66 51.18 23.76
C ASP A 209 -28.64 49.99 23.70
N TRP A 210 -28.34 48.98 24.53
CA TRP A 210 -29.11 47.75 24.65
C TRP A 210 -30.54 47.94 25.13
N SER A 211 -30.89 49.10 25.72
CA SER A 211 -32.25 49.37 26.19
C SER A 211 -33.23 49.51 25.03
N THR A 212 -32.79 50.10 23.92
CA THR A 212 -33.59 50.26 22.71
C THR A 212 -33.80 48.91 22.00
N PHE A 213 -32.78 48.05 22.00
CA PHE A 213 -32.86 46.71 21.40
C PHE A 213 -33.75 45.77 22.21
N SER A 214 -33.66 45.81 23.54
CA SER A 214 -34.53 45.09 24.46
C SER A 214 -35.99 45.54 24.31
N ALA A 215 -36.25 46.84 24.14
CA ALA A 215 -37.59 47.39 23.91
C ALA A 215 -38.20 46.91 22.58
N ILE A 216 -37.42 46.83 21.50
CA ILE A 216 -37.87 46.30 20.21
C ILE A 216 -38.14 44.80 20.29
N TRP A 217 -37.27 44.05 20.97
CA TRP A 217 -37.41 42.60 21.14
C TRP A 217 -38.63 42.23 21.99
N THR A 218 -38.84 42.92 23.11
CA THR A 218 -40.03 42.75 23.97
C THR A 218 -41.31 43.24 23.30
N SER A 219 -41.24 44.30 22.46
CA SER A 219 -42.38 44.73 21.63
C SER A 219 -42.73 43.71 20.54
N GLY A 220 -41.73 43.05 19.95
CA GLY A 220 -41.94 41.97 18.98
C GLY A 220 -42.55 40.71 19.60
N LEU A 221 -42.09 40.32 20.79
CA LEU A 221 -42.65 39.20 21.55
C LEU A 221 -44.08 39.48 22.03
N THR A 222 -44.36 40.68 22.53
CA THR A 222 -45.73 41.07 22.92
C THR A 222 -46.66 41.25 21.71
N PHE A 223 -46.14 41.60 20.53
CA PHE A 223 -46.90 41.59 19.28
C PHE A 223 -47.28 40.16 18.85
N LEU A 224 -46.38 39.20 18.97
CA LEU A 224 -46.66 37.78 18.69
C LEU A 224 -47.65 37.19 19.71
N GLU A 225 -47.51 37.53 21.00
CA GLU A 225 -48.40 37.08 22.08
C GLU A 225 -49.82 37.67 21.95
N LYS A 226 -49.95 38.94 21.53
CA LYS A 226 -51.24 39.58 21.22
C LYS A 226 -51.87 39.09 19.91
N SER A 227 -51.06 38.70 18.93
CA SER A 227 -51.54 38.14 17.65
C SER A 227 -52.13 36.73 17.83
N PHE A 228 -51.63 35.94 18.79
CA PHE A 228 -52.17 34.61 19.10
C PHE A 228 -53.45 34.64 19.95
N THR A 229 -53.68 35.70 20.73
CA THR A 229 -54.88 35.85 21.59
C THR A 229 -56.07 36.54 20.90
N SER A 230 -55.86 37.21 19.76
CA SER A 230 -56.92 37.93 19.00
C SER A 230 -57.45 37.18 17.77
N VAL A 231 -57.32 35.85 17.72
CA VAL A 231 -57.80 35.02 16.60
C VAL A 231 -59.31 35.19 16.36
N ARG A 232 -60.11 35.48 17.39
CA ARG A 232 -61.57 35.69 17.25
C ARG A 232 -61.97 36.98 16.53
N VAL A 233 -61.17 38.05 16.61
CA VAL A 233 -61.49 39.35 15.98
C VAL A 233 -61.09 39.37 14.50
N PHE A 234 -60.01 38.66 14.14
CA PHE A 234 -59.59 38.49 12.75
C PHE A 234 -60.63 37.69 11.94
N PHE A 235 -61.19 36.61 12.50
CA PHE A 235 -62.26 35.87 11.84
C PHE A 235 -63.58 36.67 11.73
N ALA A 236 -63.89 37.54 12.69
CA ALA A 236 -65.10 38.39 12.64
C ALA A 236 -65.00 39.49 11.55
N LEU A 237 -63.83 40.10 11.36
CA LEU A 237 -63.60 41.09 10.30
C LEU A 237 -63.55 40.45 8.90
N VAL A 238 -62.99 39.24 8.78
CA VAL A 238 -62.98 38.48 7.53
C VAL A 238 -64.39 37.99 7.15
N ALA A 239 -65.24 37.65 8.12
CA ALA A 239 -66.64 37.30 7.87
C ALA A 239 -67.48 38.50 7.38
N ILE A 240 -67.19 39.72 7.85
CA ILE A 240 -67.88 40.96 7.42
C ILE A 240 -67.43 41.38 6.00
N VAL A 241 -66.15 41.21 5.67
CA VAL A 241 -65.62 41.51 4.33
C VAL A 241 -66.05 40.45 3.30
N LEU A 242 -66.14 39.17 3.69
CA LEU A 242 -66.65 38.11 2.82
C LEU A 242 -68.19 38.14 2.66
N GLY A 243 -68.93 38.59 3.68
CA GLY A 243 -70.39 38.76 3.62
C GLY A 243 -70.83 39.85 2.62
N LEU A 244 -70.02 40.88 2.40
CA LEU A 244 -70.30 41.94 1.41
C LEU A 244 -69.87 41.55 -0.02
N GLY A 245 -68.93 40.61 -0.19
CA GLY A 245 -68.54 40.09 -1.51
C GLY A 245 -69.51 39.05 -2.09
N VAL A 246 -70.21 38.30 -1.23
CA VAL A 246 -71.13 37.23 -1.64
C VAL A 246 -72.46 37.78 -2.19
N LEU A 247 -72.86 39.01 -1.84
CA LEU A 247 -74.03 39.68 -2.42
C LEU A 247 -73.78 40.31 -3.81
N ALA A 248 -72.53 40.44 -4.25
CA ALA A 248 -72.20 40.90 -5.61
C ALA A 248 -71.93 39.75 -6.60
N GLY A 249 -71.62 38.54 -6.10
CA GLY A 249 -71.34 37.37 -6.93
C GLY A 249 -72.54 36.48 -7.27
N LEU A 250 -73.66 36.61 -6.54
CA LEU A 250 -74.86 35.79 -6.71
C LEU A 250 -75.82 36.25 -7.82
N ALA A 251 -75.35 37.07 -8.77
CA ALA A 251 -76.15 37.51 -9.92
C ALA A 251 -75.72 36.92 -11.27
N VAL A 252 -74.66 36.10 -11.37
CA VAL A 252 -74.12 35.68 -12.69
C VAL A 252 -73.96 34.18 -12.93
N VAL A 253 -74.04 33.30 -11.93
CA VAL A 253 -73.83 31.85 -12.17
C VAL A 253 -74.91 30.98 -11.56
N GLY A 254 -76.16 31.41 -11.72
CA GLY A 254 -77.34 30.58 -11.51
C GLY A 254 -77.96 30.20 -12.85
N THR A 255 -77.32 29.33 -13.63
CA THR A 255 -77.95 28.42 -14.62
C THR A 255 -76.87 27.70 -15.43
N LEU A 256 -76.63 26.41 -15.12
CA LEU A 256 -76.55 25.28 -16.07
C LEU A 256 -75.67 24.15 -15.51
N LEU A 257 -76.38 23.06 -15.18
CA LEU A 257 -76.01 21.64 -15.14
C LEU A 257 -75.53 21.00 -13.82
N PRO A 258 -75.96 19.73 -13.55
CA PRO A 258 -75.97 19.11 -12.22
C PRO A 258 -75.01 17.90 -12.07
N PHE A 259 -74.75 17.47 -10.83
CA PHE A 259 -74.34 16.13 -10.33
C PHE A 259 -73.18 15.38 -11.08
N SER A 260 -72.20 14.69 -10.49
CA SER A 260 -72.01 14.05 -9.18
C SER A 260 -70.60 13.44 -9.10
N THR A 261 -70.13 13.19 -7.87
CA THR A 261 -68.95 12.40 -7.43
C THR A 261 -67.58 13.11 -7.44
N GLY A 262 -67.20 13.61 -6.27
CA GLY A 262 -66.03 14.45 -6.00
C GLY A 262 -64.88 13.78 -5.25
N ALA A 263 -64.62 12.49 -5.44
CA ALA A 263 -63.57 11.78 -4.70
C ALA A 263 -62.23 11.62 -5.47
N THR A 264 -62.21 11.84 -6.79
CA THR A 264 -61.01 11.53 -7.62
C THR A 264 -60.23 12.75 -8.11
N VAL A 265 -60.74 13.97 -7.92
CA VAL A 265 -60.08 15.20 -8.43
C VAL A 265 -59.06 15.76 -7.44
N GLY A 266 -59.22 15.53 -6.13
CA GLY A 266 -58.30 16.04 -5.08
C GLY A 266 -56.95 15.33 -5.04
N LEU A 267 -56.93 14.00 -5.20
CA LEU A 267 -55.71 13.17 -5.17
C LEU A 267 -54.80 13.44 -6.38
N SER A 268 -55.38 13.67 -7.57
CA SER A 268 -54.61 13.96 -8.78
C SER A 268 -53.96 15.35 -8.76
N PHE A 269 -54.62 16.34 -8.15
CA PHE A 269 -54.09 17.70 -8.06
C PHE A 269 -52.98 17.81 -6.99
N GLY A 270 -53.12 17.09 -5.87
CA GLY A 270 -52.08 17.00 -4.83
C GLY A 270 -50.79 16.35 -5.32
N MET A 271 -50.89 15.20 -6.01
CA MET A 271 -49.70 14.52 -6.56
C MET A 271 -49.03 15.32 -7.68
N ALA A 272 -49.81 16.01 -8.52
CA ALA A 272 -49.27 16.88 -9.57
C ALA A 272 -48.49 18.07 -8.98
N MET A 273 -49.00 18.69 -7.91
CA MET A 273 -48.32 19.81 -7.24
C MET A 273 -47.08 19.36 -6.47
N SER A 274 -47.10 18.19 -5.82
CA SER A 274 -45.90 17.61 -5.18
C SER A 274 -44.82 17.23 -6.20
N ALA A 275 -45.22 16.71 -7.38
CA ALA A 275 -44.28 16.42 -8.47
C ALA A 275 -43.66 17.71 -9.03
N ILE A 276 -44.45 18.77 -9.21
CA ILE A 276 -43.94 20.08 -9.67
C ILE A 276 -42.99 20.69 -8.64
N CYS A 277 -43.31 20.62 -7.34
CA CYS A 277 -42.41 21.08 -6.28
C CYS A 277 -41.10 20.28 -6.22
N LEU A 278 -41.15 18.95 -6.45
CA LEU A 278 -39.95 18.11 -6.52
C LEU A 278 -39.10 18.43 -7.76
N ILE A 279 -39.73 18.66 -8.92
CA ILE A 279 -39.03 19.02 -10.17
C ILE A 279 -38.37 20.39 -10.05
N ILE A 280 -39.05 21.39 -9.47
CA ILE A 280 -38.48 22.72 -9.25
C ILE A 280 -37.35 22.64 -8.21
N SER A 281 -37.52 21.88 -7.13
CA SER A 281 -36.46 21.68 -6.12
C SER A 281 -35.24 20.96 -6.69
N PHE A 282 -35.44 19.98 -7.57
CA PHE A 282 -34.37 19.27 -8.24
C PHE A 282 -33.67 20.15 -9.29
N GLY A 283 -34.41 21.03 -9.96
CA GLY A 283 -33.85 22.02 -10.88
C GLY A 283 -33.00 23.07 -10.16
N VAL A 284 -33.46 23.58 -9.01
CA VAL A 284 -32.69 24.52 -8.17
C VAL A 284 -31.46 23.83 -7.57
N TRP A 285 -31.56 22.55 -7.20
CA TRP A 285 -30.43 21.76 -6.72
C TRP A 285 -29.38 21.50 -7.81
N LEU A 286 -29.81 21.16 -9.04
CA LEU A 286 -28.92 21.01 -10.19
C LEU A 286 -28.23 22.32 -10.57
N ASP A 287 -28.93 23.46 -10.51
CA ASP A 287 -28.34 24.77 -10.79
C ASP A 287 -27.35 25.21 -9.69
N ALA A 288 -27.65 24.93 -8.41
CA ALA A 288 -26.71 25.14 -7.32
C ALA A 288 -25.46 24.24 -7.42
N LEU A 289 -25.65 22.96 -7.79
CA LEU A 289 -24.56 22.01 -8.03
C LEU A 289 -23.70 22.43 -9.22
N ARG A 290 -24.33 22.93 -10.30
CA ARG A 290 -23.64 23.48 -11.47
C ARG A 290 -22.80 24.71 -11.11
N ARG A 291 -23.35 25.65 -10.34
CA ARG A 291 -22.62 26.84 -9.85
C ARG A 291 -21.49 26.49 -8.88
N GLN A 292 -21.61 25.38 -8.15
CA GLN A 292 -20.54 24.86 -7.30
C GLN A 292 -19.41 24.21 -8.13
N ILE A 293 -19.75 23.43 -9.15
CA ILE A 293 -18.79 22.87 -10.12
C ILE A 293 -18.06 23.99 -10.90
N GLU A 294 -18.75 25.09 -11.24
CA GLU A 294 -18.18 26.27 -11.89
C GLU A 294 -17.28 27.11 -10.95
N ARG A 295 -17.44 27.03 -9.62
CA ARG A 295 -16.55 27.68 -8.64
C ARG A 295 -15.31 26.86 -8.30
N ASP A 296 -15.41 25.53 -8.29
CA ASP A 296 -14.30 24.64 -7.96
C ASP A 296 -13.33 24.41 -9.14
N ASN A 297 -13.69 24.89 -10.35
CA ASN A 297 -12.80 24.98 -11.50
C ASN A 297 -12.74 26.43 -12.02
N PRO A 298 -11.78 27.26 -11.57
CA PRO A 298 -11.58 28.56 -12.19
C PRO A 298 -10.97 28.37 -13.59
N VAL A 299 -11.83 28.42 -14.61
CA VAL A 299 -11.39 28.68 -15.99
C VAL A 299 -10.75 30.07 -15.99
N VAL A 300 -9.44 30.10 -16.19
CA VAL A 300 -8.65 31.33 -16.34
C VAL A 300 -9.21 32.15 -17.51
N PRO A 301 -9.70 33.38 -17.29
CA PRO A 301 -10.06 34.26 -18.39
C PRO A 301 -8.78 34.77 -19.05
N ARG A 302 -8.61 34.48 -20.34
CA ARG A 302 -7.64 35.20 -21.18
C ARG A 302 -8.15 36.63 -21.39
N ASN A 303 -7.56 37.59 -20.69
CA ASN A 303 -7.65 39.00 -21.07
C ASN A 303 -6.43 39.40 -21.89
N LEU A 304 -6.73 39.86 -23.10
CA LEU A 304 -5.89 40.71 -23.95
C LEU A 304 -5.70 42.08 -23.29
N THR A 305 -4.48 42.63 -23.29
CA THR A 305 -4.04 43.77 -24.13
C THR A 305 -2.81 44.44 -23.52
N SER A 306 -1.67 44.42 -24.24
CA SER A 306 -0.88 45.64 -24.51
C SER A 306 0.10 45.38 -25.68
N ASP A 307 -0.33 45.80 -26.87
CA ASP A 307 0.42 46.63 -27.81
C ASP A 307 1.90 46.28 -28.16
N ARG A 308 2.11 45.71 -29.36
CA ARG A 308 2.89 46.29 -30.50
C ARG A 308 3.37 45.20 -31.47
N GLY A 309 3.04 45.37 -32.76
CA GLY A 309 3.90 44.91 -33.86
C GLY A 309 3.35 43.86 -34.84
N GLU A 310 2.82 44.35 -35.96
CA GLU A 310 2.99 43.81 -37.33
C GLU A 310 2.17 42.59 -37.84
N LYS A 311 1.09 42.94 -38.56
CA LYS A 311 0.73 42.57 -39.95
C LYS A 311 0.68 41.08 -40.37
N GLY A 312 -0.54 40.64 -40.71
CA GLY A 312 -0.83 40.15 -42.08
C GLY A 312 -1.65 38.87 -42.23
N ARG A 313 -2.91 39.02 -42.69
CA ARG A 313 -3.73 38.18 -43.63
C ARG A 313 -3.80 36.65 -43.39
N THR A 314 -4.93 35.94 -43.53
CA THR A 314 -6.32 36.21 -43.94
C THR A 314 -7.12 34.96 -43.59
N ASP A 315 -8.35 35.16 -43.12
CA ASP A 315 -9.40 34.15 -43.00
C ASP A 315 -9.86 33.63 -44.38
N ALA A 316 -9.70 32.34 -44.61
CA ALA A 316 -10.54 31.54 -45.51
C ALA A 316 -10.34 30.06 -45.12
N GLU A 317 -11.42 29.27 -45.14
CA GLU A 317 -11.46 27.81 -44.88
C GLU A 317 -11.80 27.32 -43.46
N LEU A 318 -12.71 27.99 -42.74
CA LEU A 318 -13.43 27.37 -41.61
C LEU A 318 -14.94 27.61 -41.74
N GLN A 319 -15.56 27.05 -42.79
CA GLN A 319 -17.01 26.90 -42.90
C GLN A 319 -17.38 25.73 -43.84
N ALA A 320 -17.38 24.52 -43.29
CA ALA A 320 -18.08 23.29 -43.76
C ALA A 320 -17.54 22.15 -42.87
N LEU A 321 -18.28 21.36 -42.10
CA LEU A 321 -19.67 20.95 -42.08
C LEU A 321 -20.01 20.49 -40.65
N SER A 322 -21.22 20.82 -40.21
CA SER A 322 -21.86 20.29 -38.99
C SER A 322 -22.89 19.22 -39.35
N LEU A 323 -23.08 18.26 -38.43
CA LEU A 323 -24.23 17.37 -38.20
C LEU A 323 -24.25 16.00 -38.91
N ASP A 324 -24.10 14.91 -38.13
CA ASP A 324 -25.25 14.07 -37.71
C ASP A 324 -24.88 13.11 -36.54
N PRO A 325 -25.70 12.96 -35.48
CA PRO A 325 -25.44 12.05 -34.37
C PRO A 325 -26.49 10.92 -34.30
N GLU A 326 -26.27 9.80 -34.96
CA GLU A 326 -26.82 8.48 -34.60
C GLU A 326 -26.45 7.41 -35.64
N LEU A 327 -25.37 6.66 -35.39
CA LEU A 327 -25.15 5.36 -36.03
C LEU A 327 -24.22 4.50 -35.15
N LYS A 328 -24.89 3.70 -34.32
CA LYS A 328 -24.59 2.31 -33.96
C LYS A 328 -23.10 1.91 -33.91
N TYR A 329 -22.65 1.67 -32.68
CA TYR A 329 -21.56 0.76 -32.34
C TYR A 329 -21.70 -0.57 -33.09
N SER A 330 -21.01 -0.71 -34.22
CA SER A 330 -20.53 -2.01 -34.68
C SER A 330 -19.03 -2.03 -34.49
N ASN A 331 -18.59 -2.72 -33.42
CA ASN A 331 -17.21 -3.15 -33.25
C ASN A 331 -16.84 -4.05 -34.42
N ASN A 332 -16.15 -3.48 -35.40
CA ASN A 332 -15.42 -4.20 -36.44
C ASN A 332 -14.19 -3.39 -36.82
N PHE A 333 -13.37 -3.01 -35.84
CA PHE A 333 -11.96 -2.73 -36.10
C PHE A 333 -11.23 -4.06 -36.26
N LYS A 334 -11.40 -4.72 -37.42
CA LYS A 334 -10.31 -5.55 -37.94
C LYS A 334 -9.10 -4.61 -38.06
N PRO A 335 -7.95 -4.89 -37.45
CA PRO A 335 -6.76 -4.13 -37.76
C PRO A 335 -6.50 -4.34 -39.25
N ARG A 336 -6.77 -3.31 -40.06
CA ARG A 336 -6.18 -3.23 -41.40
C ARG A 336 -4.68 -3.13 -41.15
N ILE A 337 -4.02 -4.28 -41.10
CA ILE A 337 -2.59 -4.41 -41.24
C ILE A 337 -2.26 -3.78 -42.59
N LEU A 338 -1.90 -2.50 -42.58
CA LEU A 338 -1.18 -1.87 -43.67
C LEU A 338 0.16 -2.61 -43.69
N PHE A 339 0.28 -3.59 -44.58
CA PHE A 339 1.49 -4.34 -44.85
C PHE A 339 2.54 -3.38 -45.39
N ILE A 340 3.22 -2.66 -44.52
CA ILE A 340 4.48 -2.02 -44.84
C ILE A 340 5.53 -3.12 -44.73
N ASN A 341 5.87 -3.75 -45.86
CA ASN A 341 7.11 -4.50 -45.98
C ASN A 341 8.27 -3.49 -45.86
N THR A 342 8.69 -3.15 -44.64
CA THR A 342 9.81 -2.23 -44.41
C THR A 342 11.11 -2.95 -44.74
N PHE A 343 11.55 -2.83 -45.99
CA PHE A 343 12.87 -3.28 -46.44
C PHE A 343 13.95 -2.32 -45.94
N TYR A 344 14.53 -2.59 -44.77
CA TYR A 344 15.75 -1.93 -44.30
C TYR A 344 16.95 -2.87 -44.39
N GLY A 345 17.41 -3.14 -45.63
CA GLY A 345 18.66 -3.86 -45.94
C GLY A 345 18.72 -5.31 -45.41
N LYS A 346 18.77 -6.30 -46.30
CA LYS A 346 19.04 -7.74 -46.03
C LYS A 346 18.25 -8.47 -44.90
N MET A 347 17.42 -7.81 -44.09
CA MET A 347 16.73 -8.39 -42.93
C MET A 347 15.25 -8.00 -42.93
N LYS A 348 14.39 -9.00 -42.75
CA LYS A 348 12.93 -8.94 -42.86
C LYS A 348 12.32 -9.44 -41.56
N LEU A 349 11.52 -8.60 -40.89
CA LEU A 349 10.68 -9.00 -39.76
C LEU A 349 9.23 -9.08 -40.24
N THR A 350 8.65 -10.27 -40.23
CA THR A 350 7.24 -10.48 -40.58
C THR A 350 6.45 -10.79 -39.31
N PRO A 351 5.39 -10.01 -38.98
CA PRO A 351 4.47 -10.38 -37.91
C PRO A 351 3.85 -11.75 -38.18
N ILE A 352 3.71 -12.56 -37.14
CA ILE A 352 3.05 -13.86 -37.20
C ILE A 352 1.92 -13.91 -36.17
N THR A 353 0.91 -14.73 -36.45
CA THR A 353 -0.26 -14.84 -35.58
C THR A 353 0.07 -15.68 -34.34
N LEU A 354 -0.63 -15.40 -33.24
CA LEU A 354 -0.47 -16.18 -32.01
C LEU A 354 -0.89 -17.64 -32.17
N GLY A 355 -1.85 -17.92 -33.06
CA GLY A 355 -2.25 -19.29 -33.40
C GLY A 355 -1.13 -20.08 -34.08
N GLU A 356 -0.39 -19.47 -35.02
CA GLU A 356 0.76 -20.11 -35.67
C GLU A 356 1.89 -20.43 -34.68
N VAL A 357 2.10 -19.55 -33.68
CA VAL A 357 3.10 -19.77 -32.63
C VAL A 357 2.64 -20.83 -31.63
N ALA A 358 1.36 -20.84 -31.28
CA ALA A 358 0.79 -21.86 -30.39
C ALA A 358 0.81 -23.27 -31.01
N ALA A 359 0.80 -23.38 -32.34
CA ALA A 359 0.88 -24.65 -33.06
C ALA A 359 2.31 -25.22 -33.16
N LEU A 360 3.34 -24.50 -32.68
CA LEU A 360 4.71 -25.00 -32.67
C LEU A 360 4.84 -26.20 -31.73
N THR A 361 5.48 -27.26 -32.20
CA THR A 361 5.86 -28.40 -31.36
C THR A 361 6.83 -27.94 -30.28
N PRO A 362 6.60 -28.27 -29.00
CA PRO A 362 7.53 -27.95 -27.94
C PRO A 362 8.91 -28.54 -28.25
N VAL A 363 9.94 -27.70 -28.21
CA VAL A 363 11.35 -28.10 -28.28
C VAL A 363 11.97 -27.74 -26.93
N THR A 364 12.70 -28.66 -26.31
CA THR A 364 13.36 -28.34 -25.03
C THR A 364 14.49 -27.33 -25.27
N GLN A 365 14.84 -26.53 -24.25
CA GLN A 365 15.90 -25.53 -24.41
C GLN A 365 17.26 -26.16 -24.79
N ASP A 366 17.50 -27.42 -24.40
CA ASP A 366 18.74 -28.13 -24.70
C ASP A 366 18.79 -28.71 -26.13
N GLU A 367 17.63 -28.88 -26.77
CA GLU A 367 17.50 -29.34 -28.16
C GLU A 367 17.48 -28.19 -29.18
N ALA A 368 17.30 -26.95 -28.72
CA ALA A 368 17.19 -25.79 -29.58
C ALA A 368 18.56 -25.34 -30.13
N GLU A 369 18.60 -24.95 -31.41
CA GLU A 369 19.81 -24.41 -32.03
C GLU A 369 20.07 -22.99 -31.51
N HIS A 370 21.18 -22.78 -30.80
CA HIS A 370 21.51 -21.48 -30.23
C HIS A 370 22.19 -20.55 -31.24
N ILE A 371 21.51 -19.44 -31.56
CA ILE A 371 22.01 -18.41 -32.47
C ILE A 371 22.74 -17.30 -31.69
N TYR A 372 24.03 -17.13 -31.99
CA TYR A 372 24.85 -16.05 -31.44
C TYR A 372 24.81 -14.82 -32.35
N ILE A 373 23.79 -13.98 -32.15
CA ILE A 373 23.49 -12.84 -33.06
C ILE A 373 24.68 -11.90 -33.28
N PHE A 374 25.53 -11.68 -32.27
CA PHE A 374 26.71 -10.81 -32.38
C PHE A 374 27.84 -11.40 -33.24
N ASP A 375 27.93 -12.73 -33.32
CA ASP A 375 28.88 -13.41 -34.21
C ASP A 375 28.36 -13.43 -35.64
N GLN A 376 27.06 -13.68 -35.80
CA GLN A 376 26.45 -13.90 -37.09
C GLN A 376 26.18 -12.61 -37.87
N LEU A 377 25.72 -11.55 -37.20
CA LEU A 377 25.42 -10.26 -37.82
C LEU A 377 26.63 -9.31 -37.83
N GLY A 378 27.63 -9.57 -36.99
CA GLY A 378 28.81 -8.73 -36.84
C GLY A 378 28.56 -7.43 -36.07
N THR A 379 29.63 -6.95 -35.44
CA THR A 379 29.68 -5.78 -34.55
C THR A 379 30.60 -4.68 -35.08
N GLN A 380 31.25 -4.89 -36.22
CA GLN A 380 32.18 -3.93 -36.83
C GLN A 380 31.45 -2.62 -37.16
N GLY A 381 32.13 -1.48 -36.95
CA GLY A 381 31.53 -0.16 -37.16
C GLY A 381 30.44 0.24 -36.15
N CYS A 382 30.26 -0.53 -35.06
CA CYS A 382 29.30 -0.17 -34.03
C CYS A 382 29.76 1.09 -33.28
N LEU A 383 28.88 2.10 -33.24
CA LEU A 383 29.10 3.33 -32.48
C LEU A 383 28.44 3.30 -31.09
N LEU A 384 27.62 2.29 -30.84
CA LEU A 384 27.04 1.96 -29.53
C LEU A 384 27.96 0.96 -28.81
N ASP A 385 27.40 -0.10 -28.20
CA ASP A 385 28.15 -1.04 -27.36
C ASP A 385 28.02 -2.53 -27.79
N CYS A 386 27.69 -2.83 -29.06
CA CYS A 386 27.45 -4.23 -29.49
C CYS A 386 28.65 -5.16 -29.22
N GLU A 387 29.89 -4.68 -29.37
CA GLU A 387 31.10 -5.47 -29.07
C GLU A 387 31.28 -5.73 -27.56
N ALA A 388 30.92 -4.77 -26.72
CA ALA A 388 30.94 -4.94 -25.27
C ALA A 388 29.87 -5.96 -24.83
N TRP A 389 28.70 -5.95 -25.47
CA TRP A 389 27.63 -6.93 -25.23
C TRP A 389 28.04 -8.34 -25.65
N LYS A 390 28.65 -8.49 -26.83
CA LYS A 390 29.26 -9.74 -27.29
C LYS A 390 30.26 -10.30 -26.27
N THR A 391 31.19 -9.45 -25.82
CA THR A 391 32.21 -9.85 -24.84
C THR A 391 31.61 -10.24 -23.49
N ARG A 392 30.52 -9.60 -23.06
CA ARG A 392 29.78 -9.96 -21.83
C ARG A 392 29.11 -11.34 -21.95
N GLN A 393 28.47 -11.64 -23.08
CA GLN A 393 27.88 -12.96 -23.34
C GLN A 393 28.94 -14.07 -23.30
N ASP A 394 30.11 -13.83 -23.87
CA ASP A 394 31.24 -14.75 -23.83
C ASP A 394 31.75 -15.09 -22.42
N VAL A 395 31.71 -14.11 -21.50
CA VAL A 395 32.13 -14.29 -20.09
C VAL A 395 31.07 -15.06 -19.29
N ALA A 396 29.79 -14.87 -19.63
CA ALA A 396 28.67 -15.55 -18.97
C ALA A 396 28.40 -16.96 -19.53
N GLY A 397 28.69 -17.19 -20.81
CA GLY A 397 28.46 -18.47 -21.50
C GLY A 397 29.53 -19.53 -21.25
N ARG A 398 29.25 -20.77 -21.67
CA ARG A 398 30.16 -21.94 -21.56
C ARG A 398 31.41 -21.87 -22.45
N ARG A 399 31.56 -20.83 -23.28
CA ARG A 399 32.67 -20.65 -24.24
C ARG A 399 34.00 -20.21 -23.60
N THR A 400 34.00 -19.73 -22.36
CA THR A 400 35.24 -19.38 -21.63
C THR A 400 35.61 -20.48 -20.64
N THR A 401 36.73 -21.14 -20.88
CA THR A 401 37.15 -22.36 -20.16
C THR A 401 37.95 -22.05 -18.90
N THR A 402 38.63 -20.90 -18.79
CA THR A 402 39.46 -20.58 -17.61
C THR A 402 39.08 -19.30 -16.86
N GLN A 403 39.32 -19.28 -15.55
CA GLN A 403 39.07 -18.11 -14.68
C GLN A 403 39.96 -16.91 -15.04
N ALA A 404 41.16 -17.17 -15.60
CA ALA A 404 42.09 -16.15 -16.08
C ALA A 404 41.55 -15.42 -17.33
N GLU A 405 41.02 -16.14 -18.31
CA GLU A 405 40.36 -15.56 -19.48
C GLU A 405 39.12 -14.75 -19.10
N LYS A 406 38.31 -15.25 -18.15
CA LYS A 406 37.16 -14.49 -17.62
C LYS A 406 37.60 -13.18 -16.96
N ARG A 407 38.72 -13.16 -16.24
CA ARG A 407 39.30 -11.93 -15.66
C ARG A 407 39.81 -10.98 -16.74
N GLN A 408 40.45 -11.49 -17.79
CA GLN A 408 40.97 -10.67 -18.89
C GLN A 408 39.84 -10.06 -19.72
N LYS A 409 38.86 -10.85 -20.16
CA LYS A 409 37.67 -10.34 -20.88
C LYS A 409 36.90 -9.30 -20.06
N ARG A 410 36.82 -9.43 -18.72
CA ARG A 410 36.25 -8.38 -17.83
C ARG A 410 37.04 -7.07 -17.85
N LYS A 411 38.37 -7.11 -18.00
CA LYS A 411 39.21 -5.92 -18.20
C LYS A 411 38.98 -5.32 -19.58
N ASP A 412 38.83 -6.15 -20.60
CA ASP A 412 38.61 -5.72 -21.98
C ASP A 412 37.23 -5.07 -22.16
N ILE A 413 36.18 -5.57 -21.49
CA ILE A 413 34.87 -4.88 -21.42
C ILE A 413 35.01 -3.45 -20.88
N LYS A 414 35.85 -3.24 -19.85
CA LYS A 414 36.11 -1.90 -19.29
C LYS A 414 36.89 -0.99 -20.25
N LYS A 415 37.66 -1.55 -21.19
CA LYS A 415 38.39 -0.82 -22.23
C LYS A 415 37.50 -0.51 -23.43
N LEU A 416 36.74 -1.48 -23.94
CA LEU A 416 35.80 -1.34 -25.06
C LEU A 416 34.72 -0.30 -24.75
N GLY A 417 34.18 -0.32 -23.53
CA GLY A 417 33.26 0.72 -23.08
C GLY A 417 33.91 2.09 -22.85
N LYS A 418 35.09 2.41 -23.39
CA LYS A 418 35.68 3.77 -23.42
C LYS A 418 35.58 4.44 -24.79
N SER A 419 35.33 3.70 -25.87
CA SER A 419 35.38 4.19 -27.26
C SER A 419 34.00 4.42 -27.90
N SER A 420 32.88 4.10 -27.24
CA SER A 420 31.53 4.27 -27.82
C SER A 420 31.00 5.70 -27.72
N ILE A 421 30.12 6.09 -28.65
CA ILE A 421 29.42 7.40 -28.68
C ILE A 421 28.68 7.67 -27.36
N LEU A 422 28.14 6.60 -26.75
CA LEU A 422 27.43 6.62 -25.48
C LEU A 422 28.28 7.21 -24.34
N LYS A 423 29.61 7.05 -24.40
CA LYS A 423 30.52 7.59 -23.40
C LYS A 423 31.27 8.83 -23.85
N GLN A 424 31.46 9.05 -25.15
CA GLN A 424 31.97 10.32 -25.68
C GLN A 424 31.00 11.49 -25.40
N ARG A 425 29.69 11.24 -25.43
CA ARG A 425 28.67 12.20 -24.98
C ARG A 425 28.69 12.46 -23.46
N GLN A 426 29.16 11.50 -22.65
CA GLN A 426 29.39 11.72 -21.21
C GLN A 426 30.59 12.63 -20.93
N THR A 427 31.62 12.61 -21.78
CA THR A 427 32.82 13.46 -21.62
C THR A 427 32.63 14.91 -22.10
N LEU A 428 31.62 15.18 -22.94
CA LEU A 428 31.39 16.51 -23.55
C LEU A 428 30.35 17.37 -22.84
N GLN A 429 29.61 16.89 -21.84
CA GLN A 429 28.47 17.61 -21.28
C GLN A 429 28.39 17.54 -19.75
N ASN A 430 28.90 18.60 -19.12
CA ASN A 430 28.30 19.23 -17.93
C ASN A 430 26.89 19.79 -18.20
N ASP A 431 26.27 19.45 -19.34
CA ASP A 431 24.98 19.97 -19.80
C ASP A 431 24.25 18.93 -20.67
N THR A 432 23.69 17.88 -20.06
CA THR A 432 22.89 16.83 -20.74
C THR A 432 21.40 17.01 -20.43
N ARG A 433 20.79 18.13 -20.84
CA ARG A 433 19.36 18.13 -21.16
C ARG A 433 19.20 17.73 -22.62
N ILE A 434 18.35 16.75 -22.91
CA ILE A 434 17.78 16.64 -24.25
C ILE A 434 17.02 17.96 -24.48
N PRO A 435 17.20 18.68 -25.60
CA PRO A 435 16.36 19.83 -25.91
C PRO A 435 14.88 19.41 -25.76
N ASN A 436 14.18 19.99 -24.80
CA ASN A 436 12.78 19.69 -24.44
C ASN A 436 12.49 18.35 -23.70
N SER A 437 13.39 17.79 -22.89
CA SER A 437 13.01 16.79 -21.85
C SER A 437 13.79 16.92 -20.53
N SER A 438 13.19 16.49 -19.42
CA SER A 438 13.70 16.57 -18.04
C SER A 438 14.57 15.38 -17.59
N LEU A 439 15.02 14.53 -18.52
CA LEU A 439 15.58 13.21 -18.21
C LEU A 439 17.11 13.16 -18.22
N LYS A 440 17.71 12.53 -17.20
CA LYS A 440 19.17 12.24 -17.13
C LYS A 440 19.49 10.90 -17.77
N PHE A 441 20.54 10.85 -18.60
CA PHE A 441 21.06 9.62 -19.20
C PHE A 441 21.69 8.70 -18.13
N LYS A 442 21.24 7.43 -18.03
CA LYS A 442 22.07 6.34 -17.51
C LYS A 442 23.08 5.90 -18.58
N ARG A 443 24.19 5.28 -18.17
CA ARG A 443 25.35 4.92 -19.02
C ARG A 443 25.07 4.20 -20.35
N GLU A 444 23.92 3.56 -20.53
CA GLU A 444 23.61 2.65 -21.63
C GLU A 444 22.40 3.10 -22.49
N ALA A 445 21.97 4.35 -22.36
CA ALA A 445 20.78 4.86 -23.08
C ALA A 445 21.11 5.48 -24.45
N PHE A 446 20.33 5.16 -25.49
CA PHE A 446 20.52 5.59 -26.88
C PHE A 446 19.21 6.09 -27.51
N THR A 447 19.32 6.86 -28.60
CA THR A 447 18.16 7.31 -29.40
C THR A 447 18.05 6.53 -30.71
N LEU A 448 16.91 6.62 -31.39
CA LEU A 448 16.74 6.03 -32.72
C LEU A 448 17.75 6.62 -33.73
N LYS A 449 18.11 7.90 -33.59
CA LYS A 449 19.13 8.57 -34.41
C LYS A 449 20.51 7.94 -34.22
N ASP A 450 20.89 7.62 -32.99
CA ASP A 450 22.17 6.97 -32.69
C ASP A 450 22.24 5.57 -33.28
N LEU A 451 21.12 4.85 -33.25
CA LEU A 451 21.00 3.53 -33.85
C LEU A 451 21.14 3.60 -35.38
N LYS A 452 20.41 4.52 -36.04
CA LYS A 452 20.53 4.79 -37.49
C LYS A 452 21.98 5.10 -37.88
N HIS A 453 22.64 5.98 -37.12
CA HIS A 453 24.03 6.34 -37.39
C HIS A 453 24.99 5.14 -37.24
N SER A 454 24.77 4.29 -36.24
CA SER A 454 25.58 3.06 -36.11
C SER A 454 25.32 2.05 -37.23
N VAL A 455 24.13 2.05 -37.85
CA VAL A 455 23.82 1.23 -39.03
C VAL A 455 24.54 1.76 -40.26
N GLU A 456 24.55 3.08 -40.47
CA GLU A 456 25.29 3.73 -41.55
C GLU A 456 26.81 3.45 -41.47
N ASN A 457 27.35 3.29 -40.26
CA ASN A 457 28.74 2.90 -40.02
C ASN A 457 29.01 1.39 -40.22
N GLY A 458 28.01 0.60 -40.57
CA GLY A 458 28.17 -0.80 -40.99
C GLY A 458 27.85 -1.86 -39.93
N CYS A 459 27.27 -1.50 -38.78
CA CYS A 459 26.97 -2.48 -37.73
C CYS A 459 25.69 -3.29 -38.01
N GLY A 460 25.83 -4.59 -38.30
CA GLY A 460 24.72 -5.51 -38.56
C GLY A 460 23.82 -5.78 -37.33
N CYS A 461 24.37 -5.78 -36.12
CA CYS A 461 23.55 -5.90 -34.89
C CYS A 461 22.63 -4.69 -34.69
N CYS A 462 23.15 -3.48 -34.88
CA CYS A 462 22.34 -2.25 -34.80
C CYS A 462 21.26 -2.23 -35.89
N GLN A 463 21.52 -2.84 -37.05
CA GLN A 463 20.55 -2.97 -38.12
C GLN A 463 19.38 -3.88 -37.72
N PHE A 464 19.67 -5.01 -37.08
CA PHE A 464 18.64 -5.89 -36.50
C PHE A 464 17.78 -5.15 -35.47
N PHE A 465 18.39 -4.46 -34.51
CA PHE A 465 17.63 -3.72 -33.49
C PHE A 465 16.82 -2.57 -34.12
N LEU A 466 17.34 -1.90 -35.15
CA LEU A 466 16.62 -0.83 -35.84
C LEU A 466 15.38 -1.35 -36.54
N ALA A 467 15.49 -2.48 -37.24
CA ALA A 467 14.36 -3.13 -37.91
C ALA A 467 13.29 -3.57 -36.90
N LEU A 468 13.71 -4.09 -35.74
CA LEU A 468 12.83 -4.51 -34.64
C LEU A 468 12.07 -3.31 -34.04
N LEU A 469 12.76 -2.22 -33.70
CA LEU A 469 12.14 -1.02 -33.13
C LEU A 469 11.19 -0.34 -34.12
N ASN A 470 11.58 -0.22 -35.39
CA ASN A 470 10.71 0.35 -36.43
C ASN A 470 9.44 -0.47 -36.67
N THR A 471 9.45 -1.77 -36.34
CA THR A 471 8.25 -2.63 -36.45
C THR A 471 7.36 -2.49 -35.21
N LEU A 472 7.95 -2.37 -34.02
CA LEU A 472 7.25 -2.33 -32.73
C LEU A 472 6.61 -0.98 -32.39
N LEU A 473 7.27 0.13 -32.71
CA LEU A 473 6.86 1.46 -32.25
C LEU A 473 5.63 2.02 -32.98
N PRO A 474 5.49 1.89 -34.32
CA PRO A 474 4.34 2.45 -35.04
C PRO A 474 3.01 1.75 -34.75
N THR A 475 3.04 0.53 -34.21
CA THR A 475 1.86 -0.34 -34.09
C THR A 475 1.00 -0.07 -32.85
N ARG A 476 1.46 0.71 -31.86
CA ARG A 476 0.73 0.88 -30.58
C ARG A 476 0.26 2.30 -30.26
N GLU A 477 1.00 3.35 -30.58
CA GLU A 477 0.70 4.70 -30.08
C GLU A 477 1.18 5.78 -31.07
N ASN A 478 0.46 6.91 -31.16
CA ASN A 478 0.87 8.14 -31.89
C ASN A 478 2.04 8.82 -31.15
N LEU A 479 3.16 8.11 -31.00
CA LEU A 479 4.34 8.57 -30.29
C LEU A 479 5.24 9.41 -31.18
N ASP A 480 5.83 10.45 -30.61
CA ASP A 480 6.89 11.23 -31.22
C ASP A 480 8.22 10.44 -31.16
N VAL A 481 8.36 9.50 -32.11
CA VAL A 481 9.42 8.47 -32.14
C VAL A 481 10.83 9.06 -32.08
N ASP A 482 11.03 10.27 -32.61
CA ASP A 482 12.34 10.93 -32.69
C ASP A 482 12.86 11.40 -31.32
N HIS A 483 11.98 11.51 -30.33
CA HIS A 483 12.32 11.92 -28.96
C HIS A 483 12.41 10.76 -27.96
N LEU A 484 12.22 9.51 -28.41
CA LEU A 484 12.29 8.35 -27.54
C LEU A 484 13.73 8.00 -27.12
N VAL A 485 13.90 7.74 -25.83
CA VAL A 485 15.15 7.24 -25.25
C VAL A 485 15.00 5.77 -24.92
N PHE A 486 15.96 4.97 -25.37
CA PHE A 486 15.99 3.51 -25.20
C PHE A 486 17.09 3.11 -24.23
N GLU A 487 16.77 2.28 -23.24
CA GLU A 487 17.71 1.71 -22.28
C GLU A 487 17.53 0.20 -22.19
N TRP A 488 18.59 -0.58 -22.45
CA TRP A 488 18.57 -2.01 -22.18
C TRP A 488 18.79 -2.27 -20.68
N ILE A 489 17.84 -2.94 -20.03
CA ILE A 489 17.92 -3.28 -18.61
C ILE A 489 18.41 -4.72 -18.45
N ARG A 490 19.60 -4.87 -17.85
CA ARG A 490 20.23 -6.16 -17.50
C ARG A 490 20.44 -7.08 -18.71
N TYR A 491 20.99 -8.27 -18.47
CA TYR A 491 21.29 -9.30 -19.48
C TYR A 491 20.04 -9.96 -20.12
N GLY A 492 18.84 -9.41 -19.88
CA GLY A 492 17.57 -10.08 -20.18
C GLY A 492 16.88 -9.63 -21.45
N PHE A 493 17.47 -8.78 -22.30
CA PHE A 493 16.76 -8.14 -23.42
C PHE A 493 15.45 -7.48 -22.97
N LEU A 494 15.49 -6.70 -21.90
CA LEU A 494 14.41 -5.82 -21.49
C LEU A 494 14.73 -4.42 -22.01
N LEU A 495 13.89 -3.89 -22.88
CA LEU A 495 14.05 -2.55 -23.44
C LEU A 495 13.12 -1.59 -22.72
N LYS A 496 13.67 -0.66 -21.95
CA LYS A 496 12.93 0.47 -21.41
C LYS A 496 12.90 1.59 -22.43
N VAL A 497 11.71 2.13 -22.66
CA VAL A 497 11.45 3.22 -23.59
C VAL A 497 10.88 4.38 -22.79
N GLN A 498 11.48 5.55 -22.95
CA GLN A 498 11.10 6.73 -22.21
C GLN A 498 10.73 7.86 -23.17
N ASP A 499 9.54 8.40 -22.94
CA ASP A 499 8.98 9.60 -23.56
C ASP A 499 8.97 10.75 -22.53
N LYS A 500 8.70 11.99 -22.97
CA LYS A 500 8.69 13.22 -22.16
C LYS A 500 7.82 13.12 -20.89
N GLN A 501 6.75 12.30 -20.93
CA GLN A 501 5.80 12.15 -19.81
C GLN A 501 5.65 10.72 -19.29
N ARG A 502 6.12 9.71 -20.03
CA ARG A 502 5.79 8.30 -19.75
C ARG A 502 7.02 7.42 -19.92
N THR A 503 7.04 6.33 -19.17
CA THR A 503 8.02 5.27 -19.35
C THR A 503 7.27 3.97 -19.57
N PHE A 504 7.74 3.15 -20.50
CA PHE A 504 7.22 1.81 -20.75
C PHE A 504 8.38 0.86 -21.02
N SER A 505 8.13 -0.45 -21.05
CA SER A 505 9.18 -1.44 -21.29
C SER A 505 8.69 -2.58 -22.17
N PHE A 506 9.60 -3.18 -22.92
CA PHE A 506 9.36 -4.36 -23.75
C PHE A 506 10.32 -5.46 -23.36
N GLN A 507 9.77 -6.60 -22.96
CA GLN A 507 10.55 -7.79 -22.65
C GLN A 507 10.57 -8.68 -23.90
N PHE A 508 11.77 -8.90 -24.44
CA PHE A 508 11.97 -9.80 -25.57
C PHE A 508 12.22 -11.22 -25.08
N PHE A 509 11.69 -12.20 -25.79
CA PHE A 509 11.85 -13.61 -25.47
C PHE A 509 11.68 -14.49 -26.71
N SER A 510 12.14 -15.72 -26.62
CA SER A 510 11.96 -16.72 -27.67
C SER A 510 10.67 -17.50 -27.40
N PRO A 511 9.74 -17.61 -28.36
CA PRO A 511 8.55 -18.45 -28.19
C PRO A 511 8.92 -19.91 -27.90
N SER A 512 8.21 -20.52 -26.95
CA SER A 512 8.34 -21.96 -26.68
C SER A 512 8.02 -22.76 -27.95
N GLY A 513 8.88 -23.72 -28.31
CA GLY A 513 8.77 -24.50 -29.55
C GLY A 513 9.51 -23.93 -30.77
N ALA A 514 10.16 -22.77 -30.65
CA ALA A 514 11.05 -22.28 -31.71
C ALA A 514 12.28 -23.20 -31.88
N LYS A 515 12.56 -23.63 -33.12
CA LYS A 515 13.69 -24.53 -33.45
C LYS A 515 15.06 -23.90 -33.22
N SER A 516 15.20 -22.61 -33.56
CA SER A 516 16.44 -21.86 -33.40
C SER A 516 16.17 -20.65 -32.50
N VAL A 517 17.00 -20.48 -31.46
CA VAL A 517 16.78 -19.56 -30.33
C VAL A 517 17.98 -18.63 -30.18
N ILE A 518 17.74 -17.32 -30.10
CA ILE A 518 18.82 -16.34 -29.88
C ILE A 518 19.43 -16.53 -28.49
N HIS A 519 20.76 -16.64 -28.45
CA HIS A 519 21.50 -16.82 -27.21
C HIS A 519 21.29 -15.63 -26.25
N GLY A 520 20.85 -15.94 -25.03
CA GLY A 520 20.53 -14.97 -23.99
C GLY A 520 19.05 -14.55 -23.93
N LEU A 521 18.25 -14.81 -24.98
CA LEU A 521 16.79 -14.71 -24.86
C LEU A 521 16.26 -15.89 -24.05
N LYS A 522 15.43 -15.59 -23.04
CA LYS A 522 14.71 -16.62 -22.30
C LYS A 522 13.61 -17.20 -23.19
N SER A 523 13.28 -18.47 -22.99
CA SER A 523 12.12 -19.10 -23.64
C SER A 523 10.88 -18.91 -22.76
N ALA A 524 9.73 -18.61 -23.38
CA ALA A 524 8.44 -18.54 -22.70
C ALA A 524 7.29 -18.85 -23.67
N LYS A 525 6.15 -19.30 -23.14
CA LYS A 525 4.92 -19.42 -23.92
C LYS A 525 4.30 -18.03 -24.10
N VAL A 526 3.75 -17.80 -25.27
CA VAL A 526 3.18 -16.52 -25.67
C VAL A 526 1.78 -16.35 -25.08
N LEU A 527 1.48 -15.16 -24.58
CA LEU A 527 0.16 -14.81 -24.03
C LEU A 527 -0.74 -14.23 -25.11
N THR A 528 -1.95 -14.78 -25.23
CA THR A 528 -3.02 -14.29 -26.11
C THR A 528 -3.63 -12.98 -25.62
N GLY A 529 -3.46 -12.65 -24.34
CA GLY A 529 -3.86 -11.37 -23.74
C GLY A 529 -5.31 -11.32 -23.25
N ASP A 530 -6.21 -12.13 -23.81
CA ASP A 530 -7.58 -12.31 -23.31
C ASP A 530 -7.75 -13.68 -22.63
N THR A 531 -7.80 -13.65 -21.31
CA THR A 531 -7.98 -14.86 -20.48
C THR A 531 -9.41 -15.40 -20.49
N SER A 532 -10.38 -14.69 -21.06
CA SER A 532 -11.76 -15.18 -21.22
C SER A 532 -11.92 -16.14 -22.41
N THR A 533 -10.88 -16.26 -23.25
CA THR A 533 -10.86 -17.16 -24.40
C THR A 533 -10.86 -18.63 -23.98
N SER A 534 -11.39 -19.50 -24.84
CA SER A 534 -11.38 -20.95 -24.60
C SER A 534 -9.96 -21.47 -24.39
N THR A 535 -8.97 -20.97 -25.14
CA THR A 535 -7.56 -21.38 -24.98
C THR A 535 -7.03 -21.23 -23.55
N SER A 536 -7.34 -20.12 -22.88
CA SER A 536 -6.94 -19.89 -21.48
C SER A 536 -7.75 -20.72 -20.49
N LEU A 537 -9.05 -20.87 -20.72
CA LEU A 537 -9.94 -21.67 -19.89
C LEU A 537 -9.62 -23.17 -19.97
N ASP A 538 -9.39 -23.68 -21.17
CA ASP A 538 -8.99 -25.07 -21.45
C ASP A 538 -7.64 -25.38 -20.80
N LEU A 539 -6.70 -24.43 -20.83
CA LEU A 539 -5.41 -24.55 -20.16
C LEU A 539 -5.56 -24.55 -18.62
N ALA A 540 -6.42 -23.71 -18.06
CA ALA A 540 -6.72 -23.74 -16.63
C ALA A 540 -7.36 -25.08 -16.23
N GLN A 541 -8.28 -25.61 -17.05
CA GLN A 541 -8.89 -26.91 -16.86
C GLN A 541 -7.86 -28.05 -16.95
N SER A 542 -6.91 -27.97 -17.89
CA SER A 542 -5.85 -28.98 -18.01
C SER A 542 -4.96 -29.01 -16.77
N TRP A 543 -4.60 -27.85 -16.19
CA TRP A 543 -3.84 -27.81 -14.94
C TRP A 543 -4.58 -28.42 -13.75
N ILE A 544 -5.90 -28.20 -13.67
CA ILE A 544 -6.74 -28.81 -12.64
C ILE A 544 -6.78 -30.32 -12.83
N GLN A 545 -6.97 -30.80 -14.07
CA GLN A 545 -6.99 -32.23 -14.40
C GLN A 545 -5.64 -32.90 -14.13
N ASP A 546 -4.53 -32.28 -14.55
CA ASP A 546 -3.17 -32.75 -14.25
C ASP A 546 -2.98 -32.85 -12.73
N CYS A 547 -3.44 -31.84 -11.98
CA CYS A 547 -3.37 -31.85 -10.53
C CYS A 547 -4.24 -32.96 -9.90
N GLU A 548 -5.46 -33.19 -10.36
CA GLU A 548 -6.32 -34.26 -9.85
C GLU A 548 -5.74 -35.66 -10.13
N THR A 549 -5.11 -35.85 -11.29
CA THR A 549 -4.68 -37.17 -11.77
C THR A 549 -3.23 -37.53 -11.37
N THR A 550 -2.34 -36.55 -11.28
CA THR A 550 -0.90 -36.79 -11.06
C THR A 550 -0.43 -36.38 -9.66
N HIS A 551 -1.12 -35.46 -8.99
CA HIS A 551 -0.66 -34.92 -7.70
C HIS A 551 -1.29 -35.63 -6.50
N GLY A 552 -0.62 -36.67 -6.00
CA GLY A 552 -1.13 -37.49 -4.89
C GLY A 552 -1.49 -36.74 -3.60
N GLN A 553 -0.87 -35.58 -3.32
CA GLN A 553 -1.17 -34.77 -2.13
C GLN A 553 -2.35 -33.80 -2.30
N CYS A 554 -2.82 -33.58 -3.54
CA CYS A 554 -3.92 -32.64 -3.78
C CYS A 554 -5.29 -33.31 -3.66
N GLY A 555 -5.37 -34.64 -3.85
CA GLY A 555 -6.62 -35.40 -3.88
C GLY A 555 -7.58 -34.94 -4.97
N SER A 556 -8.81 -35.46 -5.03
CA SER A 556 -9.83 -34.94 -5.95
C SER A 556 -10.35 -33.57 -5.47
N GLY A 557 -10.64 -33.45 -4.17
CA GLY A 557 -11.33 -32.28 -3.62
C GLY A 557 -12.81 -32.21 -4.05
N ARG A 558 -13.38 -33.35 -4.43
CA ARG A 558 -14.79 -33.50 -4.81
C ARG A 558 -15.60 -34.07 -3.64
N ASP A 559 -16.90 -33.81 -3.68
CA ASP A 559 -17.91 -34.37 -2.76
C ASP A 559 -17.60 -34.13 -1.26
N VAL A 560 -17.12 -32.93 -0.96
CA VAL A 560 -16.88 -32.44 0.40
C VAL A 560 -18.17 -31.89 1.02
N SER A 561 -18.21 -31.72 2.35
CA SER A 561 -19.31 -31.02 3.00
C SER A 561 -19.41 -29.60 2.47
N LEU A 562 -20.57 -29.21 1.96
CA LEU A 562 -20.77 -27.84 1.50
C LEU A 562 -20.82 -26.87 2.71
N PRO A 563 -20.34 -25.63 2.55
CA PRO A 563 -20.59 -24.55 3.50
C PRO A 563 -22.08 -24.39 3.82
N LYS A 564 -22.43 -23.78 4.97
CA LYS A 564 -23.82 -23.58 5.40
C LYS A 564 -24.69 -22.98 4.29
N ARG A 565 -24.11 -22.03 3.54
CA ARG A 565 -24.72 -21.38 2.37
C ARG A 565 -23.72 -21.28 1.23
N CYS A 566 -24.22 -21.47 0.01
CA CYS A 566 -23.47 -21.29 -1.23
C CYS A 566 -24.34 -20.61 -2.28
N LEU A 567 -23.71 -20.00 -3.27
CA LEU A 567 -24.39 -19.59 -4.50
C LEU A 567 -24.55 -20.82 -5.40
N ASP A 568 -25.78 -21.14 -5.76
CA ASP A 568 -26.09 -22.08 -6.82
C ASP A 568 -26.07 -21.34 -8.16
N LEU A 569 -25.14 -21.75 -9.02
CA LEU A 569 -24.92 -21.13 -10.32
C LEU A 569 -25.72 -21.79 -11.44
N ALA A 570 -26.64 -22.71 -11.14
CA ALA A 570 -27.61 -23.19 -12.13
C ALA A 570 -28.29 -22.00 -12.81
N PRO A 571 -28.30 -21.93 -14.16
CA PRO A 571 -28.81 -20.75 -14.86
C PRO A 571 -30.32 -20.59 -14.65
N ILE A 572 -30.72 -19.46 -14.08
CA ILE A 572 -32.13 -19.06 -13.96
C ILE A 572 -32.40 -18.00 -15.02
N SER A 573 -33.25 -18.33 -16.00
CA SER A 573 -33.65 -17.40 -17.05
C SER A 573 -34.56 -16.30 -16.50
N MET A 574 -34.27 -15.06 -16.90
CA MET A 574 -35.06 -13.87 -16.58
C MET A 574 -35.40 -13.13 -17.88
N PRO A 575 -36.49 -12.35 -17.92
CA PRO A 575 -36.84 -11.55 -19.11
C PRO A 575 -35.69 -10.64 -19.58
N ASP A 576 -34.92 -10.07 -18.64
CA ASP A 576 -33.85 -9.11 -18.90
C ASP A 576 -32.44 -9.66 -18.59
N GLY A 577 -32.25 -10.99 -18.55
CA GLY A 577 -30.92 -11.58 -18.36
C GLY A 577 -30.91 -12.95 -17.67
N SER A 578 -29.89 -13.21 -16.86
CA SER A 578 -29.80 -14.41 -16.02
C SER A 578 -29.56 -14.06 -14.57
N ALA A 579 -29.99 -14.96 -13.69
CA ALA A 579 -29.82 -14.86 -12.26
C ALA A 579 -29.14 -16.11 -11.70
N ILE A 580 -28.65 -15.97 -10.47
CA ILE A 580 -28.17 -17.05 -9.60
C ILE A 580 -28.96 -17.01 -8.29
N GLN A 581 -28.75 -17.98 -7.41
CA GLN A 581 -29.51 -18.08 -6.16
C GLN A 581 -28.57 -18.38 -5.00
N LEU A 582 -28.79 -17.72 -3.85
CA LEU A 582 -28.19 -18.19 -2.60
C LEU A 582 -29.00 -19.40 -2.10
N VAL A 583 -28.36 -20.47 -1.65
CA VAL A 583 -29.05 -21.65 -1.12
C VAL A 583 -28.49 -22.08 0.22
N GLU A 584 -29.35 -22.56 1.12
CA GLU A 584 -28.92 -23.31 2.29
C GLU A 584 -28.64 -24.75 1.90
N THR A 585 -27.48 -25.26 2.30
CA THR A 585 -27.01 -26.57 1.88
C THR A 585 -27.49 -27.68 2.80
N HIS A 586 -27.88 -27.35 4.04
CA HIS A 586 -28.32 -28.28 5.09
C HIS A 586 -27.38 -29.49 5.27
N GLY A 587 -26.06 -29.26 5.15
CA GLY A 587 -25.05 -30.32 5.32
C GLY A 587 -24.92 -31.28 4.15
N LYS A 588 -25.46 -30.95 2.98
CA LYS A 588 -25.22 -31.70 1.74
C LYS A 588 -23.74 -31.72 1.39
N THR A 589 -23.32 -32.77 0.69
CA THR A 589 -22.01 -32.85 0.07
C THR A 589 -22.06 -32.35 -1.38
N GLY A 590 -20.92 -31.88 -1.88
CA GLY A 590 -20.79 -31.44 -3.26
C GLY A 590 -19.42 -30.86 -3.55
N THR A 591 -19.28 -30.27 -4.74
CA THR A 591 -18.04 -29.63 -5.19
C THR A 591 -18.31 -28.13 -5.35
N TYR A 592 -17.51 -27.29 -4.69
CA TYR A 592 -17.68 -25.83 -4.72
C TYR A 592 -16.35 -25.11 -4.91
N VAL A 593 -16.47 -23.87 -5.37
CA VAL A 593 -15.37 -22.94 -5.60
C VAL A 593 -15.44 -21.80 -4.58
N CYS A 594 -14.31 -21.28 -4.13
CA CYS A 594 -14.25 -20.05 -3.35
C CYS A 594 -13.78 -18.87 -4.20
N LEU A 595 -14.25 -17.66 -3.90
CA LEU A 595 -13.70 -16.42 -4.47
C LEU A 595 -12.92 -15.64 -3.40
N SER A 596 -11.61 -15.50 -3.61
CA SER A 596 -10.73 -14.64 -2.84
C SER A 596 -10.56 -13.28 -3.54
N HIS A 597 -10.96 -12.18 -2.89
CA HIS A 597 -11.01 -10.87 -3.52
C HIS A 597 -10.92 -9.68 -2.54
N CYS A 598 -10.69 -8.48 -3.07
CA CYS A 598 -10.76 -7.24 -2.32
C CYS A 598 -12.18 -6.66 -2.32
N TRP A 599 -12.72 -6.34 -1.13
CA TRP A 599 -14.03 -5.70 -1.04
C TRP A 599 -14.00 -4.24 -1.55
N GLY A 600 -12.87 -3.53 -1.37
CA GLY A 600 -12.74 -2.12 -1.72
C GLY A 600 -13.37 -1.18 -0.69
N LYS A 601 -13.53 0.10 -1.05
CA LYS A 601 -14.16 1.14 -0.20
C LYS A 601 -15.64 1.39 -0.53
N ASP A 602 -16.09 0.96 -1.70
CA ASP A 602 -17.45 1.22 -2.20
C ASP A 602 -18.45 0.20 -1.65
N LYS A 603 -19.75 0.56 -1.69
CA LYS A 603 -20.84 -0.31 -1.19
C LYS A 603 -20.96 -1.57 -2.06
N LEU A 604 -20.51 -2.70 -1.53
CA LEU A 604 -20.59 -4.01 -2.15
C LEU A 604 -21.98 -4.63 -1.96
N ILE A 605 -22.43 -5.47 -2.89
CA ILE A 605 -23.61 -6.30 -2.68
C ILE A 605 -23.33 -7.30 -1.55
N THR A 606 -24.17 -7.30 -0.51
CA THR A 606 -23.99 -8.14 0.67
C THR A 606 -25.29 -8.78 1.11
N THR A 607 -25.20 -9.97 1.69
CA THR A 607 -26.32 -10.61 2.37
C THR A 607 -26.44 -10.04 3.77
N THR A 608 -27.60 -9.48 4.11
CA THR A 608 -27.94 -8.95 5.43
C THR A 608 -29.29 -9.54 5.85
N SER A 609 -29.72 -9.32 7.10
CA SER A 609 -31.05 -9.76 7.55
C SER A 609 -32.19 -9.22 6.68
N GLN A 610 -32.00 -8.09 5.99
CA GLN A 610 -33.00 -7.49 5.09
C GLN A 610 -32.94 -8.08 3.67
N THR A 611 -31.75 -8.44 3.18
CA THR A 611 -31.56 -8.88 1.79
C THR A 611 -31.58 -10.40 1.63
N ILE A 612 -31.40 -11.18 2.70
CA ILE A 612 -31.29 -12.65 2.65
C ILE A 612 -32.48 -13.34 1.98
N ALA A 613 -33.71 -12.92 2.29
CA ALA A 613 -34.91 -13.50 1.67
C ALA A 613 -34.95 -13.26 0.16
N SER A 614 -34.49 -12.08 -0.30
CA SER A 614 -34.40 -11.78 -1.73
C SER A 614 -33.30 -12.60 -2.41
N HIS A 615 -32.15 -12.79 -1.74
CA HIS A 615 -31.03 -13.57 -2.25
C HIS A 615 -31.35 -15.07 -2.34
N PHE A 616 -32.17 -15.59 -1.42
CA PHE A 616 -32.74 -16.95 -1.51
C PHE A 616 -33.71 -17.11 -2.67
N ASN A 617 -34.32 -16.05 -3.18
CA ASN A 617 -35.17 -16.14 -4.36
C ASN A 617 -34.32 -16.07 -5.63
N LYS A 618 -33.63 -14.94 -5.85
CA LYS A 618 -32.75 -14.73 -6.99
C LYS A 618 -31.84 -13.52 -6.80
N ILE A 619 -30.66 -13.59 -7.39
CA ILE A 619 -29.68 -12.52 -7.48
C ILE A 619 -29.40 -12.28 -8.97
N PRO A 620 -29.89 -11.16 -9.55
CA PRO A 620 -29.62 -10.83 -10.95
C PRO A 620 -28.12 -10.66 -11.21
N LEU A 621 -27.58 -11.29 -12.26
CA LEU A 621 -26.16 -11.15 -12.60
C LEU A 621 -25.78 -9.71 -12.96
N THR A 622 -26.70 -8.93 -13.52
CA THR A 622 -26.49 -7.51 -13.85
C THR A 622 -26.21 -6.65 -12.62
N GLY A 623 -26.73 -7.02 -11.45
CA GLY A 623 -26.50 -6.35 -10.19
C GLY A 623 -25.18 -6.73 -9.50
N LEU A 624 -24.48 -7.77 -9.99
CA LEU A 624 -23.22 -8.21 -9.40
C LEU A 624 -22.04 -7.36 -9.91
N PRO A 625 -21.04 -7.05 -9.06
CA PRO A 625 -19.78 -6.47 -9.49
C PRO A 625 -19.06 -7.33 -10.53
N LYS A 626 -18.19 -6.71 -11.34
CA LYS A 626 -17.47 -7.41 -12.42
C LYS A 626 -16.70 -8.64 -11.92
N THR A 627 -15.99 -8.53 -10.79
CA THR A 627 -15.25 -9.67 -10.21
C THR A 627 -16.17 -10.84 -9.88
N PHE A 628 -17.40 -10.58 -9.41
CA PHE A 628 -18.35 -11.64 -9.06
C PHE A 628 -18.94 -12.28 -10.32
N ARG A 629 -19.27 -11.47 -11.34
CA ARG A 629 -19.76 -11.98 -12.63
C ARG A 629 -18.71 -12.84 -13.32
N ASP A 630 -17.46 -12.39 -13.33
CA ASP A 630 -16.36 -13.13 -13.94
C ASP A 630 -16.09 -14.44 -13.17
N ALA A 631 -16.15 -14.43 -11.84
CA ALA A 631 -16.04 -15.64 -11.02
C ALA A 631 -17.18 -16.64 -11.30
N VAL A 632 -18.42 -16.18 -11.45
CA VAL A 632 -19.56 -17.02 -11.87
C VAL A 632 -19.30 -17.64 -13.24
N THR A 633 -18.82 -16.83 -14.19
CA THR A 633 -18.53 -17.28 -15.56
C THR A 633 -17.43 -18.34 -15.57
N LEU A 634 -16.33 -18.09 -14.85
CA LEU A 634 -15.21 -19.01 -14.75
C LEU A 634 -15.62 -20.32 -14.06
N THR A 635 -16.40 -20.24 -12.98
CA THR A 635 -16.93 -21.43 -12.28
C THR A 635 -17.79 -22.29 -13.21
N ARG A 636 -18.70 -21.67 -13.98
CA ARG A 636 -19.53 -22.36 -14.97
C ARG A 636 -18.71 -23.01 -16.09
N ASN A 637 -17.72 -22.29 -16.64
CA ASN A 637 -16.86 -22.81 -17.71
C ASN A 637 -15.99 -23.98 -17.25
N LEU A 638 -15.63 -24.04 -15.96
CA LEU A 638 -14.94 -25.19 -15.36
C LEU A 638 -15.88 -26.37 -15.06
N GLY A 639 -17.17 -26.27 -15.40
CA GLY A 639 -18.18 -27.32 -15.16
C GLY A 639 -18.58 -27.45 -13.69
N LEU A 640 -18.42 -26.40 -12.89
CA LEU A 640 -18.72 -26.39 -11.46
C LEU A 640 -20.00 -25.60 -11.18
N ARG A 641 -20.75 -26.04 -10.15
CA ARG A 641 -22.08 -25.50 -9.85
C ARG A 641 -22.11 -24.51 -8.69
N TYR A 642 -21.36 -24.78 -7.62
CA TYR A 642 -21.46 -24.00 -6.39
C TYR A 642 -20.28 -23.03 -6.25
N LEU A 643 -20.58 -21.80 -5.86
CA LEU A 643 -19.58 -20.75 -5.59
C LEU A 643 -19.84 -20.16 -4.21
N TRP A 644 -18.77 -19.98 -3.44
CA TRP A 644 -18.79 -19.35 -2.15
C TRP A 644 -18.09 -17.98 -2.22
N ILE A 645 -18.80 -16.95 -1.79
CA ILE A 645 -18.30 -15.57 -1.68
C ILE A 645 -18.71 -15.07 -0.29
N ASP A 646 -17.74 -14.69 0.52
CA ASP A 646 -17.92 -14.24 1.92
C ASP A 646 -19.05 -13.20 2.11
N SER A 647 -19.04 -12.15 1.31
CA SER A 647 -20.03 -11.05 1.33
C SER A 647 -21.47 -11.50 1.07
N LEU A 648 -21.66 -12.61 0.34
CA LEU A 648 -22.98 -13.14 -0.03
C LEU A 648 -23.38 -14.39 0.76
N CYS A 649 -22.42 -15.20 1.21
CA CYS A 649 -22.69 -16.47 1.91
C CYS A 649 -22.71 -16.31 3.44
N ILE A 650 -22.19 -15.20 3.96
CA ILE A 650 -22.24 -14.82 5.38
C ILE A 650 -23.22 -13.67 5.55
N ILE A 651 -24.04 -13.69 6.62
CA ILE A 651 -24.96 -12.61 6.93
C ILE A 651 -24.17 -11.45 7.57
N GLN A 652 -23.97 -10.39 6.79
CA GLN A 652 -23.30 -9.17 7.23
C GLN A 652 -24.14 -8.42 8.25
N GLY A 653 -23.49 -7.94 9.32
CA GLY A 653 -24.12 -7.23 10.43
C GLY A 653 -24.68 -8.12 11.54
N SER A 654 -24.65 -9.45 11.41
CA SER A 654 -24.93 -10.38 12.52
C SER A 654 -23.63 -10.86 13.15
N LYS A 655 -23.40 -10.51 14.43
CA LYS A 655 -22.20 -10.93 15.17
C LYS A 655 -22.18 -12.45 15.35
N GLU A 656 -23.34 -13.05 15.58
CA GLU A 656 -23.52 -14.48 15.83
C GLU A 656 -23.19 -15.31 14.58
N ASP A 657 -23.78 -14.95 13.42
CA ASP A 657 -23.52 -15.66 12.16
C ASP A 657 -22.07 -15.43 11.70
N TRP A 658 -21.53 -14.22 11.87
CA TRP A 658 -20.12 -13.94 11.58
C TRP A 658 -19.18 -14.78 12.46
N GLN A 659 -19.42 -14.91 13.77
CA GLN A 659 -18.58 -15.72 14.66
C GLN A 659 -18.59 -17.20 14.25
N ILE A 660 -19.75 -17.74 13.85
CA ILE A 660 -19.86 -19.13 13.39
C ILE A 660 -19.14 -19.31 12.05
N GLU A 661 -19.44 -18.49 11.05
CA GLU A 661 -18.90 -18.65 9.70
C GLU A 661 -17.40 -18.31 9.63
N SER A 662 -16.94 -17.27 10.34
CA SER A 662 -15.51 -16.93 10.42
C SER A 662 -14.69 -18.07 11.05
N SER A 663 -15.23 -18.73 12.08
CA SER A 663 -14.58 -19.90 12.68
C SER A 663 -14.45 -21.08 11.70
N LYS A 664 -15.31 -21.14 10.67
CA LYS A 664 -15.30 -22.16 9.62
C LYS A 664 -14.60 -21.72 8.34
N MET A 665 -14.22 -20.46 8.19
CA MET A 665 -13.56 -19.96 6.97
C MET A 665 -12.36 -20.80 6.58
N ALA A 666 -11.59 -21.23 7.57
CA ALA A 666 -10.46 -22.13 7.37
C ALA A 666 -10.86 -23.41 6.63
N ASP A 667 -11.87 -24.12 7.16
CA ASP A 667 -12.38 -25.35 6.59
C ASP A 667 -13.05 -25.09 5.22
N ILE A 668 -13.72 -23.95 5.04
CA ILE A 668 -14.35 -23.55 3.77
C ILE A 668 -13.32 -23.38 2.65
N TYR A 669 -12.20 -22.68 2.89
CA TYR A 669 -11.15 -22.56 1.86
C TYR A 669 -10.37 -23.87 1.72
N HIS A 670 -10.08 -24.56 2.82
CA HIS A 670 -9.38 -25.85 2.82
C HIS A 670 -10.11 -26.92 2.00
N ASP A 671 -11.44 -27.03 2.14
CA ASP A 671 -12.24 -28.06 1.47
C ASP A 671 -12.71 -27.66 0.07
N SER A 672 -12.55 -26.38 -0.31
CA SER A 672 -12.89 -25.93 -1.66
C SER A 672 -12.12 -26.73 -2.73
N PHE A 673 -12.80 -27.02 -3.84
CA PHE A 673 -12.18 -27.70 -4.98
C PHE A 673 -11.12 -26.81 -5.65
N LEU A 674 -11.44 -25.51 -5.73
CA LEU A 674 -10.64 -24.45 -6.31
C LEU A 674 -10.97 -23.12 -5.62
N THR A 675 -9.96 -22.30 -5.40
CA THR A 675 -10.14 -20.88 -5.05
C THR A 675 -9.75 -20.02 -6.24
N ILE A 676 -10.66 -19.20 -6.73
CA ILE A 676 -10.40 -18.15 -7.72
C ILE A 676 -9.90 -16.93 -6.94
N ALA A 677 -8.71 -16.44 -7.25
CA ALA A 677 -8.11 -15.31 -6.54
C ALA A 677 -7.94 -14.10 -7.47
N ALA A 678 -8.79 -13.07 -7.30
CA ALA A 678 -8.74 -11.83 -8.07
C ALA A 678 -7.66 -10.89 -7.52
N ILE A 679 -6.39 -11.20 -7.76
CA ILE A 679 -5.28 -10.58 -7.03
C ILE A 679 -4.87 -9.20 -7.51
N SER A 680 -5.17 -8.87 -8.78
CA SER A 680 -4.77 -7.59 -9.40
C SER A 680 -5.81 -6.48 -9.24
N SER A 681 -6.92 -6.73 -8.55
CA SER A 681 -7.93 -5.70 -8.30
C SER A 681 -7.92 -5.22 -6.84
N PRO A 682 -7.88 -3.91 -6.59
CA PRO A 682 -8.00 -3.36 -5.24
C PRO A 682 -9.44 -3.40 -4.70
N ASP A 683 -10.42 -3.79 -5.53
CA ASP A 683 -11.84 -3.90 -5.20
C ASP A 683 -12.56 -4.96 -6.06
N SER A 684 -13.89 -5.00 -6.02
CA SER A 684 -14.70 -5.99 -6.75
C SER A 684 -15.05 -5.60 -8.20
N ARG A 685 -14.44 -4.54 -8.75
CA ARG A 685 -14.75 -4.02 -10.10
C ARG A 685 -13.71 -4.40 -11.15
N GLY A 686 -12.52 -4.87 -10.77
CA GLY A 686 -11.47 -5.21 -11.74
C GLY A 686 -11.84 -6.39 -12.64
N GLY A 687 -12.59 -7.37 -12.12
CA GLY A 687 -12.86 -8.62 -12.82
C GLY A 687 -11.84 -9.73 -12.51
N CYS A 688 -12.11 -10.92 -13.04
CA CYS A 688 -11.19 -12.06 -13.01
C CYS A 688 -10.50 -12.29 -14.37
N PHE A 689 -10.97 -11.63 -15.43
CA PHE A 689 -10.38 -11.74 -16.76
C PHE A 689 -9.55 -10.50 -17.13
N CYS A 690 -8.36 -10.75 -17.69
CA CYS A 690 -7.57 -9.75 -18.40
C CYS A 690 -8.18 -9.50 -19.80
N PRO A 691 -8.47 -8.24 -20.19
CA PRO A 691 -8.95 -7.91 -21.53
C PRO A 691 -7.82 -7.88 -22.58
N GLU A 692 -8.16 -8.16 -23.84
CA GLU A 692 -7.30 -8.36 -25.03
C GLU A 692 -6.14 -7.36 -25.27
N LYS A 693 -6.16 -6.16 -24.67
CA LYS A 693 -5.19 -5.06 -24.91
C LYS A 693 -3.72 -5.40 -24.58
N LEU A 694 -3.44 -6.56 -23.99
CA LEU A 694 -2.13 -6.95 -23.46
C LEU A 694 -1.52 -8.19 -24.12
N SER A 695 -2.00 -8.62 -25.29
CA SER A 695 -1.43 -9.73 -26.05
C SER A 695 0.05 -9.51 -26.40
N ASP A 696 0.81 -10.60 -26.40
CA ASP A 696 2.20 -10.58 -26.87
C ASP A 696 2.25 -10.42 -28.40
N MET A 697 3.34 -9.84 -28.90
CA MET A 697 3.60 -9.71 -30.34
C MET A 697 4.66 -10.70 -30.79
N CYS A 698 4.48 -11.32 -31.94
CA CYS A 698 5.41 -12.31 -32.46
C CYS A 698 5.87 -11.94 -33.87
N PHE A 699 7.16 -12.14 -34.13
CA PHE A 699 7.80 -11.85 -35.41
C PHE A 699 8.66 -13.03 -35.84
N ARG A 700 8.58 -13.38 -37.12
CA ARG A 700 9.58 -14.19 -37.79
C ARG A 700 10.66 -13.27 -38.34
N VAL A 701 11.92 -13.56 -38.00
CA VAL A 701 13.10 -12.81 -38.42
C VAL A 701 13.82 -13.61 -39.49
N GLN A 702 13.91 -13.05 -40.70
CA GLN A 702 14.58 -13.66 -41.84
C GLN A 702 15.62 -12.73 -42.44
N GLY A 703 16.83 -13.23 -42.67
CA GLY A 703 17.89 -12.47 -43.35
C GLY A 703 19.15 -12.28 -42.51
N GLY A 704 20.27 -11.95 -43.18
CA GLY A 704 21.60 -11.96 -42.53
C GLY A 704 22.01 -13.35 -42.02
N GLY A 705 21.48 -14.43 -42.62
CA GLY A 705 21.65 -15.82 -42.17
C GLY A 705 20.74 -16.26 -41.03
N LEU A 706 19.87 -15.37 -40.50
CA LEU A 706 18.91 -15.72 -39.46
C LEU A 706 17.60 -16.25 -40.06
N ASP A 707 17.05 -17.30 -39.43
CA ASP A 707 15.66 -17.72 -39.55
C ASP A 707 15.17 -18.16 -38.16
N THR A 708 14.49 -17.27 -37.44
CA THR A 708 14.09 -17.49 -36.04
C THR A 708 12.81 -16.74 -35.69
N LEU A 709 12.23 -17.06 -34.53
CA LEU A 709 11.05 -16.41 -33.99
C LEU A 709 11.40 -15.61 -32.75
N ILE A 710 10.89 -14.39 -32.67
CA ILE A 710 11.02 -13.52 -31.50
C ILE A 710 9.63 -13.06 -31.08
N ALA A 711 9.36 -13.16 -29.79
CA ALA A 711 8.19 -12.57 -29.17
C ALA A 711 8.57 -11.39 -28.28
N VAL A 712 7.63 -10.47 -28.16
CA VAL A 712 7.78 -9.21 -27.42
C VAL A 712 6.56 -9.01 -26.54
N ARG A 713 6.81 -8.88 -25.24
CA ARG A 713 5.79 -8.55 -24.24
C ARG A 713 5.90 -7.08 -23.87
N TYR A 714 4.81 -6.34 -24.03
CA TYR A 714 4.72 -4.97 -23.52
C TYR A 714 4.50 -4.98 -22.01
N CYS A 715 5.26 -4.19 -21.27
CA CYS A 715 5.19 -4.03 -19.81
C CYS A 715 4.85 -2.55 -19.53
N ASN A 716 3.62 -2.26 -19.07
CA ASN A 716 3.01 -0.92 -18.98
C ASN A 716 3.70 0.07 -18.00
N GLY A 717 4.97 0.42 -18.16
CA GLY A 717 5.66 1.39 -17.29
C GLY A 717 5.89 0.95 -15.84
N GLU A 718 5.21 -0.10 -15.40
CA GLU A 718 5.37 -0.78 -14.11
C GLU A 718 6.64 -1.65 -14.03
N GLY A 719 7.43 -1.70 -15.11
CA GLY A 719 8.68 -2.47 -15.16
C GLY A 719 8.51 -3.94 -14.79
N ALA A 720 9.60 -4.60 -14.42
CA ALA A 720 9.51 -5.82 -13.62
C ALA A 720 9.13 -5.41 -12.19
N VAL A 721 8.14 -6.09 -11.59
CA VAL A 721 7.80 -5.90 -10.17
C VAL A 721 9.05 -6.24 -9.35
N SER A 722 9.79 -5.21 -8.95
CA SER A 722 11.15 -5.36 -8.41
C SER A 722 11.28 -4.85 -6.97
N ASP A 723 10.34 -4.01 -6.53
CA ASP A 723 10.23 -3.52 -5.16
C ASP A 723 8.83 -3.78 -4.59
N LEU A 724 8.72 -3.59 -3.27
CA LEU A 724 7.51 -3.88 -2.51
C LEU A 724 6.35 -2.95 -2.89
N GLN A 725 6.61 -1.68 -3.21
CA GLN A 725 5.55 -0.73 -3.52
C GLN A 725 4.86 -1.09 -4.83
N THR A 726 5.63 -1.34 -5.88
CA THR A 726 5.07 -1.81 -7.17
C THR A 726 4.37 -3.16 -7.03
N PHE A 727 4.86 -4.04 -6.14
CA PHE A 727 4.16 -5.30 -5.84
C PHE A 727 2.78 -5.07 -5.22
N MET A 728 2.68 -4.15 -4.26
CA MET A 728 1.42 -3.81 -3.61
C MET A 728 0.41 -3.16 -4.57
N GLU A 729 0.89 -2.43 -5.56
CA GLU A 729 0.06 -1.82 -6.60
C GLU A 729 -0.42 -2.85 -7.64
N ALA A 730 0.46 -3.77 -8.05
CA ALA A 730 0.14 -4.80 -9.04
C ALA A 730 -0.71 -5.96 -8.47
N PHE A 731 -0.54 -6.27 -7.17
CA PHE A 731 -1.20 -7.39 -6.48
C PHE A 731 -1.81 -6.96 -5.13
N PRO A 732 -2.72 -5.98 -5.11
CA PRO A 732 -3.27 -5.41 -3.88
C PRO A 732 -3.94 -6.44 -2.97
N ALA A 733 -4.57 -7.49 -3.52
CA ALA A 733 -5.22 -8.50 -2.69
C ALA A 733 -4.23 -9.28 -1.82
N LEU A 734 -3.05 -9.60 -2.35
CA LEU A 734 -2.01 -10.33 -1.62
C LEU A 734 -1.43 -9.53 -0.44
N THR A 735 -1.77 -8.24 -0.31
CA THR A 735 -1.36 -7.40 0.81
C THR A 735 -2.33 -7.48 2.00
N ARG A 736 -3.47 -8.17 1.88
CA ARG A 736 -4.50 -8.24 2.94
C ARG A 736 -4.29 -9.46 3.84
N ALA A 737 -4.48 -9.26 5.15
CA ALA A 737 -4.31 -10.29 6.17
C ALA A 737 -5.24 -11.50 5.97
N TRP A 738 -6.54 -11.28 5.72
CA TRP A 738 -7.50 -12.36 5.49
C TRP A 738 -7.15 -13.25 4.28
N ILE A 739 -6.63 -12.64 3.20
CA ILE A 739 -6.23 -13.36 1.99
C ILE A 739 -5.09 -14.36 2.26
N TYR A 740 -4.31 -14.16 3.33
CA TYR A 740 -3.24 -15.09 3.70
C TYR A 740 -3.77 -16.48 4.02
N GLN A 741 -4.76 -16.63 4.90
CA GLN A 741 -5.31 -17.95 5.20
C GLN A 741 -6.09 -18.54 4.02
N GLU A 742 -6.81 -17.69 3.26
CA GLU A 742 -7.51 -18.10 2.05
C GLU A 742 -6.55 -18.75 1.06
N ARG A 743 -5.36 -18.15 0.91
CA ARG A 743 -4.28 -18.67 0.08
C ARG A 743 -3.64 -19.92 0.69
N MET A 744 -3.19 -19.89 1.94
CA MET A 744 -2.41 -20.99 2.52
C MET A 744 -3.22 -22.28 2.64
N LEU A 745 -4.51 -22.20 2.96
CA LEU A 745 -5.35 -23.36 3.25
C LEU A 745 -5.95 -24.00 1.99
N SER A 746 -6.19 -23.21 0.93
CA SER A 746 -6.81 -23.72 -0.30
C SER A 746 -6.03 -24.91 -0.88
N ARG A 747 -6.71 -25.89 -1.47
CA ARG A 747 -6.04 -27.01 -2.19
C ARG A 747 -5.45 -26.56 -3.52
N ARG A 748 -6.25 -25.85 -4.30
CA ARG A 748 -5.90 -25.29 -5.62
C ARG A 748 -6.28 -23.83 -5.66
N ILE A 749 -5.45 -23.00 -6.28
CA ILE A 749 -5.72 -21.59 -6.50
C ILE A 749 -5.49 -21.28 -7.96
N LEU A 750 -6.47 -20.63 -8.58
CA LEU A 750 -6.32 -19.96 -9.86
C LEU A 750 -6.22 -18.45 -9.60
N TYR A 751 -5.00 -17.91 -9.71
CA TYR A 751 -4.75 -16.48 -9.62
C TYR A 751 -5.13 -15.81 -10.93
N CYS A 752 -6.07 -14.88 -10.82
CA CYS A 752 -6.46 -13.96 -11.87
C CYS A 752 -5.59 -12.71 -11.75
N THR A 753 -4.53 -12.66 -12.56
CA THR A 753 -3.64 -11.50 -12.62
C THR A 753 -4.09 -10.51 -13.68
N TYR A 754 -3.46 -9.35 -13.74
CA TYR A 754 -3.71 -8.34 -14.77
C TYR A 754 -3.25 -8.76 -16.18
N ARG A 755 -2.71 -9.97 -16.39
CA ARG A 755 -2.19 -10.45 -17.68
C ARG A 755 -2.49 -11.89 -18.04
N GLU A 756 -2.38 -12.80 -17.07
CA GLU A 756 -2.50 -14.24 -17.30
C GLU A 756 -3.14 -14.94 -16.09
N PHE A 757 -3.60 -16.17 -16.31
CA PHE A 757 -3.85 -17.07 -15.22
C PHE A 757 -2.56 -17.69 -14.67
N GLN A 758 -2.46 -17.78 -13.35
CA GLN A 758 -1.44 -18.56 -12.67
C GLN A 758 -2.14 -19.57 -11.77
N PHE A 759 -1.58 -20.77 -11.66
CA PHE A 759 -2.17 -21.86 -10.90
C PHE A 759 -1.18 -22.36 -9.86
N GLU A 760 -1.64 -22.48 -8.62
CA GLU A 760 -0.88 -23.01 -7.50
C GLU A 760 -1.69 -24.07 -6.77
N CYS A 761 -1.17 -25.29 -6.73
CA CYS A 761 -1.69 -26.37 -5.90
C CYS A 761 -0.68 -26.71 -4.78
N ARG A 762 -0.95 -27.75 -4.00
CA ARG A 762 -0.08 -28.16 -2.88
C ARG A 762 1.28 -28.71 -3.31
N GLN A 763 1.42 -29.16 -4.55
CA GLN A 763 2.65 -29.77 -5.07
C GLN A 763 3.35 -28.97 -6.15
N ASN A 764 2.63 -28.14 -6.90
CA ASN A 764 3.14 -27.51 -8.10
C ASN A 764 2.53 -26.12 -8.31
N GLU A 765 3.30 -25.27 -8.97
CA GLU A 765 2.91 -23.94 -9.43
C GLU A 765 3.23 -23.79 -10.92
N THR A 766 2.30 -23.23 -11.68
CA THR A 766 2.40 -23.03 -13.13
C THR A 766 1.69 -21.74 -13.55
N CYS A 767 1.93 -21.30 -14.79
CA CYS A 767 1.35 -20.10 -15.37
C CYS A 767 1.22 -20.24 -16.88
N GLU A 768 0.40 -19.40 -17.52
CA GLU A 768 0.17 -19.47 -18.97
C GLU A 768 1.46 -19.22 -19.75
N CYS A 769 2.31 -18.31 -19.28
CA CYS A 769 3.58 -17.99 -19.93
C CYS A 769 4.69 -19.02 -19.66
N ARG A 770 4.50 -19.95 -18.71
CA ARG A 770 5.47 -20.97 -18.27
C ARG A 770 6.85 -20.41 -17.90
N SER A 771 6.91 -19.16 -17.45
CA SER A 771 8.18 -18.48 -17.15
C SER A 771 8.08 -17.61 -15.89
N ARG A 772 8.77 -18.03 -14.82
CA ARG A 772 8.85 -17.29 -13.55
C ARG A 772 9.68 -16.00 -13.62
N PHE A 773 10.23 -15.69 -14.79
CA PHE A 773 11.11 -14.55 -15.01
C PHE A 773 10.45 -13.43 -15.82
N MET A 774 9.22 -13.65 -16.28
CA MET A 774 8.50 -12.74 -17.17
C MET A 774 7.41 -12.01 -16.40
N PRO A 775 7.16 -10.71 -16.65
CA PRO A 775 5.98 -10.04 -16.11
C PRO A 775 4.69 -10.80 -16.50
N PRO A 776 3.71 -10.90 -15.58
CA PRO A 776 3.58 -10.15 -14.34
C PRO A 776 4.38 -10.73 -13.15
N HIS A 777 5.15 -11.81 -13.33
CA HIS A 777 5.98 -12.36 -12.26
C HIS A 777 7.07 -11.35 -11.83
N PRO A 778 7.31 -11.21 -10.51
CA PRO A 778 8.36 -10.36 -9.98
C PRO A 778 9.73 -10.92 -10.34
N GLU A 779 10.71 -10.03 -10.49
CA GLU A 779 12.05 -10.45 -10.87
C GLU A 779 12.69 -11.33 -9.78
N PRO A 780 13.21 -12.53 -10.10
CA PRO A 780 13.74 -13.42 -9.06
C PRO A 780 14.88 -12.82 -8.25
N GLY A 781 14.87 -13.08 -6.94
CA GLY A 781 15.83 -12.54 -5.99
C GLY A 781 15.49 -11.15 -5.45
N THR A 782 14.47 -10.49 -6.00
CA THR A 782 13.96 -9.21 -5.47
C THR A 782 13.09 -9.38 -4.22
N PRO A 783 12.94 -8.34 -3.38
CA PRO A 783 11.98 -8.36 -2.28
C PRO A 783 10.56 -8.72 -2.72
N ALA A 784 10.11 -8.22 -3.88
CA ALA A 784 8.81 -8.57 -4.47
C ALA A 784 8.70 -10.06 -4.79
N SER A 785 9.74 -10.66 -5.38
CA SER A 785 9.75 -12.11 -5.63
C SER A 785 9.76 -12.93 -4.35
N LYS A 786 10.41 -12.46 -3.28
CA LYS A 786 10.34 -13.09 -1.97
C LYS A 786 8.95 -12.95 -1.37
N ALA A 787 8.27 -11.82 -1.56
CA ALA A 787 6.90 -11.61 -1.08
C ALA A 787 5.88 -12.48 -1.84
N MET A 788 6.04 -12.66 -3.15
CA MET A 788 5.15 -13.47 -4.00
C MET A 788 5.46 -14.98 -3.96
N MET A 789 6.75 -15.35 -3.95
CA MET A 789 7.24 -16.75 -4.01
C MET A 789 7.53 -17.36 -2.63
N GLN A 790 7.03 -16.77 -1.54
CA GLN A 790 6.84 -17.55 -0.30
C GLN A 790 5.57 -18.38 -0.52
N GLY A 791 5.75 -19.52 -1.20
CA GLY A 791 4.67 -20.38 -1.70
C GLY A 791 4.09 -21.31 -0.65
N LYS A 792 2.96 -21.93 -1.03
CA LYS A 792 2.29 -23.00 -0.27
C LYS A 792 3.17 -24.18 0.05
N ASP A 793 4.30 -24.36 -0.63
CA ASP A 793 5.26 -25.43 -0.43
C ASP A 793 5.68 -25.57 1.04
N GLN A 794 5.68 -24.48 1.83
CA GLN A 794 5.91 -24.55 3.27
C GLN A 794 4.76 -25.21 4.06
N TYR A 795 3.52 -25.07 3.59
CA TYR A 795 2.30 -25.67 4.15
C TYR A 795 2.03 -27.08 3.59
N GLY A 796 2.32 -27.32 2.31
CA GLY A 796 2.25 -28.65 1.69
C GLY A 796 3.24 -29.66 2.31
N GLU A 797 4.37 -29.19 2.84
CA GLU A 797 5.30 -30.01 3.64
C GLU A 797 4.72 -30.46 4.98
N LEU A 798 3.88 -29.65 5.65
CA LEU A 798 3.13 -30.09 6.84
C LEU A 798 2.15 -31.21 6.46
N GLU A 799 1.57 -31.13 5.27
CA GLU A 799 0.60 -32.10 4.81
C GLU A 799 1.18 -33.45 4.40
N LYS A 800 2.39 -33.44 3.83
CA LYS A 800 3.15 -34.66 3.50
C LYS A 800 3.35 -35.59 4.70
N LEU A 801 3.20 -35.08 5.91
CA LEU A 801 3.37 -35.80 7.17
C LEU A 801 2.10 -36.46 7.68
N TYR A 802 0.93 -36.12 7.14
CA TYR A 802 -0.33 -36.79 7.48
C TYR A 802 -0.27 -38.30 7.17
N GLY A 803 0.49 -38.70 6.15
CA GLY A 803 0.57 -40.10 5.67
C GLY A 803 1.70 -40.95 6.25
N ALA A 804 2.71 -40.35 6.88
CA ALA A 804 3.87 -41.06 7.42
C ALA A 804 3.98 -40.83 8.93
N ARG A 805 3.77 -41.88 9.72
CA ARG A 805 3.95 -41.86 11.18
C ARG A 805 5.28 -41.22 11.58
N GLY A 806 5.22 -39.96 12.01
CA GLY A 806 6.22 -39.31 12.84
C GLY A 806 7.45 -38.76 12.13
N LYS A 807 7.77 -37.50 12.49
CA LYS A 807 9.10 -36.93 12.83
C LYS A 807 9.23 -35.48 12.36
N TYR A 808 8.38 -34.59 12.86
CA TYR A 808 8.80 -33.20 13.02
C TYR A 808 9.22 -33.00 14.47
N SER A 809 10.40 -32.41 14.67
CA SER A 809 10.78 -31.93 15.99
C SER A 809 9.87 -30.76 16.36
N PRO A 810 9.49 -30.59 17.64
CA PRO A 810 8.77 -29.41 18.11
C PRO A 810 9.43 -28.08 17.67
N LYS A 811 10.76 -28.10 17.50
CA LYS A 811 11.54 -26.98 16.97
C LYS A 811 11.16 -26.61 15.53
N GLN A 812 10.97 -27.58 14.64
CA GLN A 812 10.59 -27.30 13.24
C GLN A 812 9.18 -26.72 13.14
N LEU A 813 8.25 -27.21 13.97
CA LEU A 813 6.88 -26.70 14.05
C LEU A 813 6.83 -25.27 14.59
N CYS A 814 7.59 -24.99 15.65
CA CYS A 814 7.79 -23.63 16.16
C CYS A 814 8.35 -22.69 15.07
N GLN A 815 9.39 -23.12 14.36
CA GLN A 815 9.98 -22.33 13.27
C GLN A 815 9.01 -22.10 12.11
N HIS A 816 8.17 -23.09 11.80
CA HIS A 816 7.12 -22.93 10.81
C HIS A 816 6.14 -21.84 11.25
N TRP A 817 5.58 -21.95 12.45
CA TRP A 817 4.64 -20.97 12.99
C TRP A 817 5.25 -19.55 13.05
N GLN A 818 6.49 -19.43 13.50
CA GLN A 818 7.21 -18.16 13.53
C GLN A 818 7.31 -17.54 12.13
N LYS A 819 7.63 -18.33 11.10
CA LYS A 819 7.64 -17.84 9.69
C LYS A 819 6.25 -17.42 9.22
N THR A 820 5.22 -18.19 9.56
CA THR A 820 3.81 -17.83 9.27
C THR A 820 3.48 -16.47 9.86
N VAL A 821 3.79 -16.26 11.14
CA VAL A 821 3.55 -14.98 11.83
C VAL A 821 4.37 -13.83 11.23
N MET A 822 5.65 -14.05 10.91
CA MET A 822 6.51 -13.05 10.27
C MET A 822 5.99 -12.60 8.89
N GLN A 823 5.40 -13.51 8.12
CA GLN A 823 4.77 -13.19 6.84
C GLN A 823 3.44 -12.47 7.04
N TYR A 824 2.59 -13.02 7.92
CA TYR A 824 1.26 -12.51 8.19
C TYR A 824 1.26 -11.08 8.76
N THR A 825 2.16 -10.78 9.69
CA THR A 825 2.23 -9.47 10.35
C THR A 825 2.67 -8.32 9.43
N LYS A 826 3.17 -8.63 8.22
CA LYS A 826 3.48 -7.64 7.17
C LYS A 826 2.26 -7.25 6.34
N LEU A 827 1.13 -7.93 6.53
CA LEU A 827 -0.09 -7.72 5.78
C LEU A 827 -0.99 -6.67 6.44
N ARG A 828 -1.79 -6.01 5.61
CA ARG A 828 -2.74 -4.97 6.01
C ARG A 828 -4.02 -5.62 6.52
N ILE A 829 -4.50 -5.14 7.66
CA ILE A 829 -5.78 -5.53 8.24
C ILE A 829 -6.66 -4.28 8.43
N THR A 830 -7.94 -4.38 8.08
CA THR A 830 -8.88 -3.25 8.16
C THR A 830 -9.45 -3.11 9.56
N HIS A 831 -9.90 -4.22 10.16
CA HIS A 831 -10.39 -4.27 11.53
C HIS A 831 -9.32 -4.86 12.44
N LEU A 832 -8.79 -4.07 13.36
CA LEU A 832 -7.69 -4.46 14.23
C LEU A 832 -8.02 -5.65 15.15
N SER A 833 -9.31 -5.87 15.46
CA SER A 833 -9.84 -7.03 16.19
C SER A 833 -9.62 -8.36 15.47
N ASP A 834 -9.51 -8.34 14.14
CA ASP A 834 -9.48 -9.55 13.32
C ASP A 834 -8.07 -10.17 13.26
N LYS A 835 -7.11 -9.63 14.00
CA LYS A 835 -5.70 -9.98 13.87
C LYS A 835 -5.39 -11.45 14.20
N LEU A 836 -6.04 -12.03 15.21
CA LEU A 836 -5.98 -13.47 15.47
C LEU A 836 -7.00 -14.25 14.61
N PRO A 837 -8.29 -13.83 14.50
CA PRO A 837 -9.26 -14.47 13.61
C PRO A 837 -8.79 -14.73 12.17
N ALA A 838 -8.12 -13.77 11.54
CA ALA A 838 -7.67 -13.87 10.15
C ALA A 838 -6.49 -14.84 9.93
N LEU A 839 -5.88 -15.36 11.00
CA LEU A 839 -4.87 -16.41 10.97
C LEU A 839 -5.30 -17.69 11.71
N SER A 840 -6.50 -17.69 12.31
CA SER A 840 -7.02 -18.77 13.16
C SER A 840 -7.05 -20.13 12.46
N GLY A 841 -7.34 -20.15 11.16
CA GLY A 841 -7.33 -21.37 10.36
C GLY A 841 -5.97 -22.03 10.28
N CYS A 842 -4.93 -21.25 10.01
CA CYS A 842 -3.56 -21.73 10.01
C CYS A 842 -3.14 -22.24 11.40
N ALA A 843 -3.59 -21.57 12.47
CA ALA A 843 -3.35 -22.04 13.83
C ALA A 843 -4.06 -23.38 14.10
N LYS A 844 -5.31 -23.56 13.67
CA LYS A 844 -6.06 -24.82 13.87
C LYS A 844 -5.37 -26.00 13.22
N ASP A 845 -4.88 -25.85 11.99
CA ASP A 845 -4.21 -26.94 11.29
C ASP A 845 -2.94 -27.37 12.02
N ILE A 846 -2.13 -26.42 12.49
CA ILE A 846 -0.95 -26.75 13.31
C ILE A 846 -1.38 -27.39 14.64
N GLY A 847 -2.40 -26.86 15.31
CA GLY A 847 -2.89 -27.40 16.59
C GLY A 847 -3.46 -28.82 16.46
N ARG A 848 -4.15 -29.13 15.36
CA ARG A 848 -4.62 -30.48 15.01
C ARG A 848 -3.44 -31.44 14.84
N ILE A 849 -2.33 -30.99 14.25
CA ILE A 849 -1.13 -31.80 14.01
C ILE A 849 -0.32 -32.02 15.29
N THR A 850 -0.11 -30.95 16.07
CA THR A 850 0.77 -31.00 17.25
C THR A 850 0.05 -31.49 18.50
N GLY A 851 -1.28 -31.34 18.55
CA GLY A 851 -2.06 -31.47 19.78
C GLY A 851 -1.74 -30.40 20.83
N ASP A 852 -0.97 -29.37 20.45
CA ASP A 852 -0.51 -28.32 21.37
C ASP A 852 -1.61 -27.27 21.59
N GLU A 853 -1.52 -26.59 22.72
CA GLU A 853 -2.48 -25.56 23.10
C GLU A 853 -2.07 -24.20 22.51
N PHE A 854 -3.00 -23.56 21.80
CA PHE A 854 -2.80 -22.24 21.22
C PHE A 854 -3.17 -21.14 22.22
N LEU A 855 -2.22 -20.25 22.48
CA LEU A 855 -2.28 -19.22 23.51
C LEU A 855 -2.12 -17.85 22.87
N ALA A 856 -3.25 -17.24 22.48
CA ALA A 856 -3.32 -15.89 21.90
C ALA A 856 -2.23 -15.56 20.86
N GLY A 857 -1.87 -16.49 19.96
CA GLY A 857 -0.82 -16.30 18.96
C GLY A 857 0.47 -17.10 19.20
N LEU A 858 0.63 -17.71 20.36
CA LEU A 858 1.78 -18.55 20.73
C LEU A 858 1.34 -20.00 20.98
N TRP A 859 2.30 -20.90 21.13
CA TRP A 859 2.09 -22.33 21.41
C TRP A 859 2.60 -22.68 22.80
N ARG A 860 1.85 -23.45 23.60
CA ARG A 860 2.22 -23.79 24.98
C ARG A 860 3.55 -24.52 25.07
N ALA A 861 3.83 -25.49 24.20
CA ALA A 861 5.07 -26.28 24.24
C ALA A 861 6.32 -25.48 23.84
N SER A 862 6.15 -24.36 23.11
CA SER A 862 7.23 -23.48 22.69
C SER A 862 6.98 -22.03 23.13
N PHE A 863 6.39 -21.84 24.31
CA PHE A 863 5.96 -20.53 24.77
C PHE A 863 7.16 -19.59 24.94
N ALA A 864 8.26 -20.08 25.53
CA ALA A 864 9.49 -19.33 25.71
C ALA A 864 10.08 -18.82 24.38
N GLU A 865 10.17 -19.67 23.34
CA GLU A 865 10.63 -19.24 22.01
C GLU A 865 9.62 -18.31 21.33
N GLY A 866 8.33 -18.53 21.62
CA GLY A 866 7.23 -17.69 21.18
C GLY A 866 7.34 -16.26 21.70
N LEU A 867 7.99 -16.03 22.85
CA LEU A 867 8.21 -14.70 23.42
C LEU A 867 9.37 -13.94 22.77
N LEU A 868 10.18 -14.57 21.90
CA LEU A 868 11.35 -13.91 21.28
C LEU A 868 11.03 -13.11 20.00
N TRP A 869 9.77 -12.69 19.82
CA TRP A 869 9.43 -11.78 18.74
C TRP A 869 9.96 -10.37 19.01
N VAL A 870 10.35 -9.66 17.95
CA VAL A 870 10.79 -8.27 17.96
C VAL A 870 10.14 -7.50 16.81
N VAL A 871 9.95 -6.20 16.98
CA VAL A 871 9.32 -5.37 15.95
C VAL A 871 10.39 -4.81 15.01
N ASN A 872 10.22 -5.03 13.71
CA ASN A 872 11.20 -4.61 12.70
C ASN A 872 11.38 -3.08 12.67
N VAL A 873 10.28 -2.34 12.78
CA VAL A 873 10.28 -0.88 12.90
C VAL A 873 9.22 -0.47 13.92
N PRO A 874 9.60 -0.12 15.16
CA PRO A 874 8.66 0.37 16.16
C PRO A 874 7.99 1.66 15.69
N VAL A 875 6.67 1.74 15.83
CA VAL A 875 5.86 2.93 15.53
C VAL A 875 5.31 3.55 16.80
N ASP A 876 4.77 4.77 16.69
CA ASP A 876 4.11 5.45 17.79
C ASP A 876 2.74 4.80 18.04
N GLN A 877 2.40 4.52 19.31
CA GLN A 877 1.13 3.90 19.74
C GLN A 877 0.69 2.66 18.93
N PRO A 878 1.48 1.57 18.86
CA PRO A 878 1.13 0.41 18.05
C PRO A 878 0.15 -0.54 18.72
N ARG A 879 -0.20 -0.33 20.00
CA ARG A 879 -1.28 -1.10 20.63
C ARG A 879 -2.62 -0.49 20.23
N ALA A 880 -3.53 -1.34 19.79
CA ALA A 880 -4.88 -0.92 19.46
C ALA A 880 -5.54 -0.26 20.69
N PRO A 881 -6.32 0.83 20.52
CA PRO A 881 -7.03 1.47 21.64
C PRO A 881 -8.00 0.53 22.36
N VAL A 882 -8.52 -0.46 21.64
CA VAL A 882 -9.36 -1.53 22.17
C VAL A 882 -8.49 -2.76 22.38
N TRP A 883 -8.51 -3.31 23.60
CA TRP A 883 -7.76 -4.53 23.93
C TRP A 883 -8.21 -5.69 23.03
N ARG A 884 -7.22 -6.40 22.44
CA ARG A 884 -7.47 -7.54 21.54
C ARG A 884 -6.61 -8.77 21.83
N ALA A 885 -5.50 -8.59 22.53
CA ALA A 885 -4.50 -9.61 22.81
C ALA A 885 -3.59 -9.13 23.96
N PRO A 886 -3.01 -10.06 24.74
CA PRO A 886 -2.15 -9.73 25.87
C PRO A 886 -0.78 -9.19 25.42
N SER A 887 -0.09 -8.43 26.27
CA SER A 887 1.15 -7.70 25.88
C SER A 887 2.29 -8.62 25.44
N TRP A 888 2.32 -9.87 25.91
CA TRP A 888 3.31 -10.88 25.53
C TRP A 888 3.04 -11.50 24.16
N SER A 889 1.83 -11.33 23.61
CA SER A 889 1.49 -11.78 22.27
C SER A 889 1.91 -10.75 21.23
N TRP A 890 2.49 -11.22 20.13
CA TRP A 890 2.76 -10.40 18.94
C TRP A 890 1.49 -9.77 18.36
N ALA A 891 0.31 -10.38 18.62
CA ALA A 891 -0.96 -9.85 18.14
C ALA A 891 -1.37 -8.56 18.90
N SER A 892 -0.73 -8.20 20.01
CA SER A 892 -1.01 -6.94 20.69
C SER A 892 -0.50 -5.70 19.92
N ILE A 893 0.55 -5.85 19.11
CA ILE A 893 1.27 -4.73 18.46
C ILE A 893 1.01 -4.68 16.97
N ASP A 894 0.69 -3.52 16.41
CA ASP A 894 0.67 -3.24 14.97
C ASP A 894 2.02 -2.75 14.45
N SER A 895 2.43 -3.27 13.30
CA SER A 895 3.68 -2.88 12.63
C SER A 895 3.50 -2.86 11.13
N THR A 896 4.02 -1.82 10.48
CA THR A 896 3.98 -1.69 9.03
C THR A 896 4.95 -2.65 8.33
N MET A 897 6.04 -3.02 9.01
CA MET A 897 7.10 -3.91 8.49
C MET A 897 7.07 -5.30 9.15
N GLY A 898 6.00 -5.59 9.91
CA GLY A 898 5.82 -6.84 10.65
C GLY A 898 6.78 -7.00 11.83
N ILE A 899 6.81 -8.23 12.33
CA ILE A 899 7.74 -8.68 13.38
C ILE A 899 8.69 -9.73 12.84
N ASP A 900 9.82 -9.92 13.55
CA ASP A 900 10.77 -11.00 13.35
C ASP A 900 10.96 -11.80 14.65
N TYR A 901 11.51 -13.01 14.56
CA TYR A 901 11.85 -13.84 15.72
C TYR A 901 13.36 -14.01 15.85
N ILE A 902 13.90 -13.89 17.07
CA ILE A 902 15.32 -14.20 17.31
C ILE A 902 15.50 -15.72 17.42
N TYR A 903 16.22 -16.33 16.48
CA TYR A 903 16.41 -17.78 16.43
C TYR A 903 17.41 -18.31 17.46
N ALA A 904 16.98 -19.24 18.32
CA ALA A 904 17.84 -19.95 19.26
C ALA A 904 18.37 -21.29 18.69
N MET A 905 19.68 -21.51 18.78
CA MET A 905 20.38 -22.64 18.14
C MET A 905 20.79 -23.73 19.14
N ARG A 906 21.24 -23.37 20.35
CA ARG A 906 21.56 -24.28 21.49
C ARG A 906 21.17 -23.61 22.81
N THR A 907 20.51 -24.32 23.71
CA THR A 907 20.05 -23.79 25.01
C THR A 907 20.50 -24.72 26.14
N ARG A 908 21.08 -24.19 27.21
CA ARG A 908 21.41 -24.98 28.42
C ARG A 908 20.25 -24.99 29.44
N HIS A 909 19.42 -23.94 29.45
CA HIS A 909 18.38 -23.71 30.47
C HIS A 909 16.94 -23.60 29.93
N ARG A 910 16.62 -24.19 28.75
CA ARG A 910 15.28 -24.11 28.15
C ARG A 910 14.16 -24.65 29.02
N GLN A 911 14.43 -25.73 29.77
CA GLN A 911 13.46 -26.38 30.64
C GLN A 911 13.11 -25.50 31.85
N ASP A 912 14.11 -24.80 32.39
CA ASP A 912 14.02 -23.99 33.61
C ASP A 912 13.02 -22.82 33.52
N PHE A 913 12.75 -22.27 32.32
CA PHE A 913 11.74 -21.21 32.15
C PHE A 913 10.33 -21.79 32.04
N GLN A 914 10.16 -22.89 31.32
CA GLN A 914 8.85 -23.52 31.17
C GLN A 914 8.33 -24.03 32.51
N ASP A 915 9.24 -24.55 33.36
CA ASP A 915 8.92 -25.02 34.71
C ASP A 915 8.50 -23.88 35.67
N LYS A 916 8.82 -22.63 35.34
CA LYS A 916 8.41 -21.44 36.10
C LYS A 916 7.00 -20.95 35.76
N ILE A 917 6.42 -21.39 34.64
CA ILE A 917 5.06 -21.01 34.25
C ILE A 917 4.08 -21.75 35.16
N GLN A 918 3.44 -21.03 36.06
CA GLN A 918 2.47 -21.59 37.01
C GLN A 918 1.10 -21.76 36.34
N GLU A 919 0.67 -20.74 35.59
CA GLU A 919 -0.63 -20.68 34.98
C GLU A 919 -0.56 -19.91 33.66
N VAL A 920 -1.28 -20.39 32.65
CA VAL A 920 -1.60 -19.58 31.46
C VAL A 920 -3.10 -19.70 31.26
N GLU A 921 -3.79 -18.56 31.26
CA GLU A 921 -5.21 -18.51 30.94
C GLU A 921 -5.39 -17.73 29.64
N CYS A 922 -6.14 -18.29 28.69
CA CYS A 922 -6.53 -17.63 27.45
C CYS A 922 -8.01 -17.92 27.17
N VAL A 923 -8.87 -16.94 27.38
CA VAL A 923 -10.32 -17.06 27.22
C VAL A 923 -10.72 -16.58 25.82
N PRO A 924 -11.26 -17.44 24.94
CA PRO A 924 -11.68 -17.04 23.60
C PRO A 924 -12.90 -16.10 23.64
N ASP A 925 -12.97 -15.15 22.71
CA ASP A 925 -14.14 -14.30 22.43
C ASP A 925 -15.00 -14.92 21.32
N GLY A 926 -15.48 -16.15 21.57
CA GLY A 926 -16.32 -16.89 20.65
C GLY A 926 -16.10 -18.41 20.70
N VAL A 927 -16.60 -19.11 19.69
CA VAL A 927 -16.49 -20.57 19.55
C VAL A 927 -15.07 -21.00 19.17
N ASP A 928 -14.33 -20.11 18.51
CA ASP A 928 -13.00 -20.39 18.01
C ASP A 928 -11.91 -20.15 19.06
N LYS A 929 -11.30 -21.23 19.57
CA LYS A 929 -10.19 -21.17 20.53
C LYS A 929 -8.91 -20.54 19.95
N THR A 930 -8.74 -20.53 18.64
CA THR A 930 -7.56 -19.91 17.98
C THR A 930 -7.85 -18.53 17.40
N GLY A 931 -9.08 -18.04 17.57
CA GLY A 931 -9.57 -16.77 17.04
C GLY A 931 -9.40 -15.60 18.00
N ALA A 932 -10.43 -14.76 18.09
CA ALA A 932 -10.45 -13.60 18.97
C ALA A 932 -10.38 -14.03 20.44
N VAL A 933 -9.76 -13.20 21.27
CA VAL A 933 -9.54 -13.47 22.70
C VAL A 933 -10.25 -12.38 23.50
N LYS A 934 -10.90 -12.77 24.59
CA LYS A 934 -11.62 -11.86 25.51
C LYS A 934 -10.73 -11.41 26.67
N SER A 935 -9.90 -12.30 27.17
CA SER A 935 -8.90 -12.05 28.20
C SER A 935 -7.81 -13.11 28.12
N ALA A 936 -6.56 -12.73 28.40
CA ALA A 936 -5.48 -13.69 28.54
C ALA A 936 -4.43 -13.16 29.50
N HIS A 937 -3.81 -14.06 30.26
CA HIS A 937 -2.69 -13.71 31.14
C HIS A 937 -1.80 -14.92 31.38
N VAL A 938 -0.55 -14.66 31.77
CA VAL A 938 0.39 -15.70 32.21
C VAL A 938 0.90 -15.37 33.60
N GLN A 939 0.91 -16.35 34.49
CA GLN A 939 1.53 -16.27 35.80
C GLN A 939 2.82 -17.07 35.80
N ILE A 940 3.91 -16.39 36.13
CA ILE A 940 5.25 -16.96 36.13
C ILE A 940 5.85 -16.73 37.50
N ARG A 941 6.44 -17.79 38.06
CA ARG A 941 7.27 -17.69 39.26
C ARG A 941 8.67 -17.24 38.84
N ALA A 942 9.02 -15.98 39.12
CA ALA A 942 10.28 -15.41 38.65
C ALA A 942 10.84 -14.38 39.63
N SER A 943 12.16 -14.26 39.62
CA SER A 943 12.87 -13.17 40.27
C SER A 943 12.91 -11.96 39.34
N LEU A 944 12.39 -10.81 39.82
CA LEU A 944 12.38 -9.57 39.06
C LEU A 944 13.68 -8.81 39.29
N CYS A 945 14.36 -8.40 38.22
CA CYS A 945 15.48 -7.48 38.34
C CYS A 945 14.99 -6.05 38.06
N PRO A 946 14.82 -5.18 39.07
CA PRO A 946 14.44 -3.79 38.85
C PRO A 946 15.56 -3.03 38.15
N VAL A 947 15.24 -2.39 37.03
CA VAL A 947 16.18 -1.59 36.23
C VAL A 947 15.53 -0.27 35.87
N TYR A 948 16.34 0.76 35.66
CA TYR A 948 15.86 2.08 35.27
C TYR A 948 16.22 2.37 33.82
N LEU A 949 15.20 2.56 32.98
CA LEU A 949 15.38 3.13 31.64
C LEU A 949 15.63 4.63 31.81
N ARG A 950 16.80 5.07 31.36
CA ARG A 950 17.21 6.48 31.43
C ARG A 950 16.94 7.19 30.12
N ARG A 951 16.28 8.35 30.21
CA ARG A 951 16.23 9.30 29.10
C ARG A 951 17.48 10.19 29.09
N VAL A 952 18.17 10.26 27.95
CA VAL A 952 19.35 11.13 27.81
C VAL A 952 18.89 12.60 27.72
N CYS A 953 19.39 13.44 28.63
CA CYS A 953 19.08 14.87 28.67
C CYS A 953 19.94 15.70 27.70
N ARG A 954 19.45 16.83 27.18
CA ARG A 954 20.24 17.73 26.28
C ARG A 954 21.56 18.22 26.89
N ARG A 955 21.66 18.39 28.22
CA ARG A 955 22.90 18.75 28.95
C ARG A 955 23.91 17.59 29.06
N CYS A 956 23.44 16.36 28.98
CA CYS A 956 24.25 15.15 29.04
C CYS A 956 24.96 14.92 27.70
N THR A 957 24.41 15.50 26.62
CA THR A 957 24.92 15.50 25.25
C THR A 957 25.70 16.77 24.86
N THR A 958 25.91 17.73 25.78
CA THR A 958 26.67 18.97 25.47
C THR A 958 28.19 18.83 25.54
N SER A 959 28.71 17.66 25.95
CA SER A 959 30.03 17.22 25.47
C SER A 959 29.84 16.80 24.01
N ARG A 960 30.40 17.57 23.07
CA ARG A 960 30.17 17.49 21.62
C ARG A 960 30.17 16.05 21.07
N SER A 961 29.00 15.44 21.03
CA SER A 961 28.64 14.31 20.17
C SER A 961 27.14 14.11 20.32
N ARG A 962 26.40 14.39 19.24
CA ARG A 962 25.02 13.91 19.10
C ARG A 962 25.06 12.40 19.40
N ILE A 963 24.12 11.90 20.20
CA ILE A 963 23.81 10.46 20.23
C ILE A 963 22.67 10.24 19.23
N PRO A 964 22.96 9.90 17.97
CA PRO A 964 22.01 9.24 17.10
C PRO A 964 22.13 7.75 17.35
N TYR A 965 21.04 7.10 17.72
CA TYR A 965 20.93 5.66 17.44
C TYR A 965 20.85 5.55 15.91
N THR A 966 21.85 4.91 15.30
CA THR A 966 21.83 4.60 13.86
C THR A 966 21.76 3.09 13.72
N ILE A 967 20.68 2.61 13.12
CA ILE A 967 20.50 1.22 12.71
C ILE A 967 21.25 1.06 11.39
N GLU A 968 22.37 0.34 11.41
CA GLU A 968 22.97 -0.22 10.20
C GLU A 968 23.26 -1.70 10.43
N ASN A 969 22.67 -2.55 9.58
CA ASN A 969 22.93 -4.00 9.46
C ASN A 969 22.68 -4.87 10.71
N ASP A 970 21.52 -4.72 11.35
CA ASP A 970 20.99 -5.67 12.35
C ASP A 970 21.92 -6.02 13.53
N GLN A 971 22.94 -5.19 13.80
CA GLN A 971 23.84 -5.35 14.94
C GLN A 971 23.98 -4.04 15.71
N TRP A 972 23.68 -4.11 17.02
CA TRP A 972 23.89 -3.03 17.98
C TRP A 972 25.40 -2.88 18.23
N MET A 973 26.05 -1.90 17.61
CA MET A 973 27.44 -1.60 17.96
C MET A 973 27.53 -0.41 18.92
N LEU A 974 28.23 -0.63 20.03
CA LEU A 974 28.81 0.42 20.86
C LEU A 974 29.71 1.32 19.98
N THR A 975 29.34 2.57 19.79
CA THR A 975 30.28 3.59 19.32
C THR A 975 31.37 3.76 20.37
N ARG A 976 32.63 3.55 19.97
CA ARG A 976 33.78 3.83 20.82
C ARG A 976 33.96 5.35 20.99
N SER A 977 33.86 5.80 22.25
CA SER A 977 34.41 7.04 22.84
C SER A 977 33.63 8.36 22.64
N PRO A 978 33.68 9.37 23.55
CA PRO A 978 34.41 9.51 24.81
C PRO A 978 33.50 9.61 26.05
N THR A 979 34.11 9.57 27.24
CA THR A 979 33.53 9.72 28.59
C THR A 979 32.26 10.58 28.66
N ILE A 980 31.10 9.92 28.74
CA ILE A 980 29.86 10.52 29.23
C ILE A 980 30.04 10.69 30.74
N THR A 981 30.24 11.92 31.22
CA THR A 981 30.11 12.19 32.66
C THR A 981 28.64 12.03 33.02
N PRO A 982 28.26 11.03 33.84
CA PRO A 982 26.86 10.85 34.22
C PRO A 982 26.39 12.11 34.94
N CYS A 983 25.17 12.58 34.65
CA CYS A 983 24.53 13.56 35.52
C CYS A 983 24.44 12.89 36.91
N PRO A 984 24.85 13.56 38.00
CA PRO A 984 24.81 12.98 39.33
C PRO A 984 23.36 12.61 39.64
N VAL A 985 23.06 11.31 39.53
CA VAL A 985 21.94 10.75 40.25
C VAL A 985 22.34 10.93 41.69
N THR A 986 21.66 11.78 42.46
CA THR A 986 21.59 11.55 43.91
C THR A 986 20.76 10.29 44.01
N PRO A 987 21.37 9.11 44.21
CA PRO A 987 20.55 7.96 44.52
C PRO A 987 19.84 8.36 45.81
N GLY A 988 18.52 8.13 45.93
CA GLY A 988 18.08 7.75 47.27
C GLY A 988 18.99 6.58 47.66
N ASN A 989 19.51 6.56 48.88
CA ASN A 989 20.54 5.63 49.36
C ASN A 989 20.23 4.12 49.16
N ASP A 990 19.15 3.75 48.48
CA ASP A 990 18.53 2.43 48.44
C ASP A 990 18.52 1.73 47.06
N ILE A 991 19.18 2.24 46.00
CA ILE A 991 19.07 1.61 44.66
C ILE A 991 20.43 1.33 44.02
N ARG A 992 20.89 0.07 44.05
CA ARG A 992 21.93 -0.46 43.15
C ARG A 992 21.34 -0.64 41.75
N GLY A 993 21.86 0.05 40.73
CA GLY A 993 21.50 -0.20 39.34
C GLY A 993 22.26 -1.40 38.75
N LEU A 994 21.72 -2.01 37.68
CA LEU A 994 22.36 -3.12 36.97
C LEU A 994 23.56 -2.63 36.13
N VAL A 995 24.77 -3.13 36.42
CA VAL A 995 26.00 -2.78 35.68
C VAL A 995 26.21 -3.76 34.53
N LEU A 996 26.30 -3.26 33.29
CA LEU A 996 26.45 -4.11 32.09
C LEU A 996 27.91 -4.37 31.68
N LYS A 997 28.87 -4.24 32.61
CA LYS A 997 30.30 -4.32 32.28
C LYS A 997 30.66 -5.74 31.84
N GLY A 998 31.19 -5.88 30.62
CA GLY A 998 31.55 -7.18 30.04
C GLY A 998 30.42 -7.85 29.24
N ALA A 999 29.19 -7.34 29.33
CA ALA A 999 28.05 -7.73 28.50
C ALA A 999 27.85 -6.73 27.35
N GLN A 1000 27.52 -7.21 26.16
CA GLN A 1000 27.12 -6.36 25.02
C GLN A 1000 25.59 -6.35 24.90
N PRO A 1001 24.91 -5.25 25.28
CA PRO A 1001 23.46 -5.19 25.25
C PRO A 1001 22.90 -4.86 23.87
N SER A 1002 21.75 -5.43 23.54
CA SER A 1002 20.87 -5.03 22.44
C SER A 1002 19.45 -4.85 22.97
N PHE A 1003 18.76 -3.77 22.58
CA PHE A 1003 17.47 -3.40 23.15
C PHE A 1003 16.39 -3.31 22.07
N PHE A 1004 15.41 -4.20 22.08
CA PHE A 1004 14.36 -4.27 21.07
C PHE A 1004 13.04 -3.80 21.67
N PRO A 1005 12.68 -2.50 21.53
CA PRO A 1005 11.40 -2.01 22.02
C PRO A 1005 10.24 -2.53 21.18
N ASP A 1006 9.14 -2.88 21.83
CA ASP A 1006 7.92 -3.28 21.13
C ASP A 1006 7.23 -2.07 20.46
N TYR A 1007 7.52 -0.86 20.95
CA TYR A 1007 6.93 0.39 20.46
C TYR A 1007 7.80 1.62 20.74
N LYS A 1008 7.54 2.72 20.04
CA LYS A 1008 8.14 4.01 20.40
C LYS A 1008 7.44 4.55 21.65
N TYR A 1009 8.21 4.80 22.69
CA TYR A 1009 7.71 5.28 23.97
C TYR A 1009 7.32 6.77 23.91
N ASP A 1010 6.12 7.10 24.39
CA ASP A 1010 5.74 8.47 24.73
C ASP A 1010 6.12 8.77 26.20
N ASP A 1011 7.03 9.72 26.38
CA ASP A 1011 7.57 10.13 27.68
C ASP A 1011 6.51 10.65 28.68
N ARG A 1012 5.32 11.08 28.22
CA ARG A 1012 4.27 11.64 29.07
C ARG A 1012 3.22 10.62 29.48
N VAL A 1013 3.12 9.51 28.76
CA VAL A 1013 1.99 8.56 28.86
C VAL A 1013 2.46 7.16 29.23
N ASP A 1014 3.59 6.70 28.68
CA ASP A 1014 3.98 5.29 28.76
C ASP A 1014 4.81 4.93 29.98
N PHE A 1015 5.49 5.89 30.60
CA PHE A 1015 6.21 5.64 31.84
C PHE A 1015 6.05 6.82 32.80
N GLU A 1016 5.82 6.52 34.08
CA GLU A 1016 5.86 7.50 35.18
C GLU A 1016 7.31 7.91 35.45
N PHE A 1017 7.90 8.60 34.48
CA PHE A 1017 9.21 9.19 34.63
C PHE A 1017 9.18 10.16 35.81
N LEU A 1018 9.89 9.83 36.89
CA LEU A 1018 9.94 10.65 38.10
C LEU A 1018 10.35 12.08 37.75
N ASP A 1019 9.43 13.03 37.89
CA ASP A 1019 9.75 14.44 37.77
C ASP A 1019 10.44 14.86 39.07
N ARG A 1020 11.74 15.17 38.99
CA ARG A 1020 12.35 15.93 40.07
C ARG A 1020 11.97 17.40 39.86
N ASN A 1021 11.46 18.02 40.92
CA ASN A 1021 10.95 19.40 40.98
C ASN A 1021 12.01 20.49 40.67
N ASP A 1022 13.19 20.11 40.19
CA ASP A 1022 14.30 21.01 39.86
C ASP A 1022 14.37 21.38 38.37
N GLY A 1023 13.38 20.97 37.55
CA GLY A 1023 13.17 21.48 36.18
C GLY A 1023 14.26 21.13 35.15
N PHE A 1024 15.34 20.44 35.55
CA PHE A 1024 16.54 20.26 34.74
C PHE A 1024 17.26 18.88 34.90
N ALA A 1025 16.65 17.88 35.54
CA ALA A 1025 17.26 16.56 35.81
C ALA A 1025 16.94 15.45 34.77
N CYS A 1026 17.79 14.42 34.68
CA CYS A 1026 17.53 13.21 33.88
C CYS A 1026 16.33 12.44 34.44
N ARG A 1027 15.34 12.19 33.58
CA ARG A 1027 14.16 11.38 33.90
C ARG A 1027 14.47 9.88 33.78
N HIS A 1028 14.03 9.10 34.77
CA HIS A 1028 14.18 7.64 34.80
C HIS A 1028 12.82 6.94 34.95
N ALA A 1029 12.62 5.86 34.21
CA ALA A 1029 11.44 5.01 34.31
C ALA A 1029 11.86 3.65 34.90
N ARG A 1030 11.17 3.22 35.96
CA ARG A 1030 11.41 1.89 36.54
C ARG A 1030 10.76 0.83 35.66
N VAL A 1031 11.55 -0.15 35.25
CA VAL A 1031 11.14 -1.36 34.55
C VAL A 1031 11.68 -2.58 35.29
N PHE A 1032 11.21 -3.76 34.93
CA PHE A 1032 11.63 -5.01 35.54
C PHE A 1032 12.09 -5.98 34.45
N LEU A 1033 13.24 -6.63 34.67
CA LEU A 1033 13.74 -7.64 33.76
C LEU A 1033 13.41 -9.04 34.29
N ILE A 1034 12.95 -9.91 33.40
CA ILE A 1034 12.84 -11.36 33.65
C ILE A 1034 13.78 -12.07 32.68
N HIS A 1035 14.71 -12.85 33.22
CA HIS A 1035 15.58 -13.72 32.43
C HIS A 1035 14.76 -14.88 31.84
N LEU A 1036 14.81 -15.03 30.51
CA LEU A 1036 14.14 -16.11 29.79
C LEU A 1036 15.03 -17.35 29.72
N TYR A 1037 16.13 -17.27 28.97
CA TYR A 1037 17.10 -18.35 28.81
C TYR A 1037 18.35 -17.84 28.07
N ASP A 1038 19.34 -18.73 27.86
CA ASP A 1038 20.61 -18.51 27.17
C ASP A 1038 20.66 -19.19 25.79
N ASN A 1039 21.40 -18.61 24.84
CA ASN A 1039 21.68 -19.20 23.54
C ASN A 1039 23.17 -19.10 23.20
N GLN A 1040 23.72 -20.13 22.56
CA GLN A 1040 25.07 -20.09 22.00
C GLN A 1040 25.05 -20.17 20.47
N SER A 1041 25.66 -19.17 19.81
CA SER A 1041 25.81 -19.13 18.35
C SER A 1041 26.86 -20.13 17.84
N PHE A 1042 26.53 -20.92 16.81
CA PHE A 1042 27.46 -21.85 16.17
C PHE A 1042 28.60 -21.17 15.41
N ALA A 1043 28.41 -19.93 14.95
CA ALA A 1043 29.37 -19.25 14.08
C ALA A 1043 30.38 -18.38 14.85
N THR A 1044 30.00 -17.91 16.04
CA THR A 1044 30.76 -16.88 16.77
C THR A 1044 31.15 -17.29 18.19
N GLU A 1045 30.67 -18.44 18.69
CA GLU A 1045 30.80 -18.91 20.09
C GLU A 1045 30.25 -17.95 21.17
N VAL A 1046 29.77 -16.77 20.77
CA VAL A 1046 29.11 -15.77 21.62
C VAL A 1046 27.88 -16.38 22.28
N ILE A 1047 27.79 -16.16 23.60
CA ILE A 1047 26.64 -16.56 24.42
C ILE A 1047 25.74 -15.36 24.57
N THR A 1048 24.43 -15.54 24.41
CA THR A 1048 23.45 -14.47 24.49
C THR A 1048 22.34 -14.85 25.44
N ASP A 1049 22.12 -14.01 26.45
CA ASP A 1049 21.00 -14.13 27.39
C ASP A 1049 19.86 -13.21 26.98
N TYR A 1050 18.63 -13.69 27.10
CA TYR A 1050 17.42 -12.96 26.73
C TYR A 1050 16.63 -12.55 27.97
N PHE A 1051 16.19 -11.30 27.99
CA PHE A 1051 15.41 -10.72 29.09
C PHE A 1051 14.15 -10.05 28.55
N LEU A 1052 12.99 -10.39 29.10
CA LEU A 1052 11.79 -9.58 28.90
C LEU A 1052 11.88 -8.31 29.73
N VAL A 1053 11.49 -7.19 29.16
CA VAL A 1053 11.33 -5.91 29.86
C VAL A 1053 9.86 -5.71 30.17
N LEU A 1054 9.55 -5.57 31.45
CA LEU A 1054 8.20 -5.44 31.97
C LEU A 1054 7.98 -4.06 32.59
N LYS A 1055 6.80 -3.50 32.33
CA LYS A 1055 6.24 -2.33 32.99
C LYS A 1055 5.14 -2.79 33.94
N ARG A 1056 5.08 -2.23 35.15
CA ARG A 1056 3.99 -2.51 36.10
C ARG A 1056 2.71 -1.75 35.71
N VAL A 1057 1.55 -2.39 35.81
CA VAL A 1057 0.25 -1.82 35.47
C VAL A 1057 -0.73 -2.03 36.63
N VAL A 1058 -1.10 -0.92 37.29
CA VAL A 1058 -2.13 -0.72 38.34
C VAL A 1058 -1.98 -1.53 39.65
N GLU A 1059 -2.01 -0.82 40.78
CA GLU A 1059 -2.22 -1.33 42.15
C GLU A 1059 -3.72 -1.41 42.45
N ALA A 1060 -4.33 -2.59 42.29
CA ALA A 1060 -5.54 -2.94 43.02
C ALA A 1060 -5.18 -4.11 43.93
N SER A 1061 -5.80 -4.13 45.11
CA SER A 1061 -5.64 -5.00 46.30
C SER A 1061 -5.39 -6.52 46.13
N SER A 1062 -5.21 -7.05 44.90
CA SER A 1062 -5.00 -8.46 44.56
C SER A 1062 -3.64 -8.78 43.91
N GLY A 1063 -2.65 -7.87 43.93
CA GLY A 1063 -1.29 -8.11 43.42
C GLY A 1063 -0.96 -7.33 42.13
N SER A 1064 0.33 -7.09 41.89
CA SER A 1064 0.80 -6.27 40.76
C SER A 1064 0.78 -7.03 39.44
N SER A 1065 0.14 -6.46 38.43
CA SER A 1065 0.18 -6.95 37.04
C SER A 1065 1.26 -6.23 36.25
N PHE A 1066 1.74 -6.89 35.19
CA PHE A 1066 2.83 -6.40 34.35
C PHE A 1066 2.48 -6.51 32.87
N GLU A 1067 3.00 -5.58 32.08
CA GLU A 1067 2.96 -5.63 30.63
C GLU A 1067 4.38 -5.72 30.07
N ARG A 1068 4.56 -6.55 29.05
CA ARG A 1068 5.79 -6.57 28.25
C ARG A 1068 5.91 -5.27 27.46
N VAL A 1069 7.09 -4.66 27.42
CA VAL A 1069 7.34 -3.43 26.63
C VAL A 1069 8.55 -3.53 25.69
N ALA A 1070 9.46 -4.47 25.95
CA ALA A 1070 10.64 -4.72 25.12
C ALA A 1070 11.25 -6.09 25.38
N LEU A 1071 12.21 -6.45 24.53
CA LEU A 1071 13.16 -7.55 24.73
C LEU A 1071 14.59 -6.98 24.82
N ILE A 1072 15.39 -7.43 25.76
CA ILE A 1072 16.82 -7.13 25.86
C ILE A 1072 17.62 -8.40 25.65
N THR A 1073 18.73 -8.30 24.93
CA THR A 1073 19.71 -9.38 24.87
C THR A 1073 21.05 -8.92 25.39
N LEU A 1074 21.73 -9.77 26.18
CA LEU A 1074 23.07 -9.53 26.68
C LEU A 1074 24.02 -10.56 26.10
N ALA A 1075 24.97 -10.12 25.29
CA ALA A 1075 25.96 -11.00 24.66
C ALA A 1075 27.30 -11.00 25.44
N PHE A 1076 27.83 -12.20 25.66
CA PHE A 1076 29.08 -12.47 26.37
C PHE A 1076 30.05 -13.21 25.47
N LYS A 1077 31.34 -12.96 25.68
CA LYS A 1077 32.42 -13.60 24.92
C LYS A 1077 32.57 -15.10 25.19
N ASP A 1078 32.31 -15.53 26.43
CA ASP A 1078 32.50 -16.90 26.91
C ASP A 1078 31.67 -17.15 28.19
N TRP A 1079 31.55 -18.43 28.59
CA TRP A 1079 30.74 -18.86 29.73
C TRP A 1079 31.27 -18.29 31.05
N ALA A 1080 32.59 -18.16 31.19
CA ALA A 1080 33.19 -17.65 32.42
C ALA A 1080 32.83 -16.18 32.65
N ALA A 1081 32.87 -15.35 31.60
CA ALA A 1081 32.48 -13.94 31.66
C ALA A 1081 30.98 -13.78 31.97
N ARG A 1082 30.14 -14.65 31.39
CA ARG A 1082 28.71 -14.68 31.70
C ARG A 1082 28.46 -15.03 33.17
N ASP A 1083 29.01 -16.15 33.65
CA ASP A 1083 28.76 -16.65 35.00
C ASP A 1083 29.33 -15.70 36.07
N ASP A 1084 30.47 -15.03 35.78
CA ASP A 1084 31.01 -13.98 36.61
C ASP A 1084 30.08 -12.76 36.70
N TRP A 1085 29.49 -12.35 35.58
CA TRP A 1085 28.53 -11.25 35.55
C TRP A 1085 27.25 -11.57 36.31
N PHE A 1086 26.70 -12.78 36.17
CA PHE A 1086 25.51 -13.18 36.94
C PHE A 1086 25.78 -13.13 38.45
N ARG A 1087 26.89 -13.74 38.92
CA ARG A 1087 27.25 -13.76 40.34
C ARG A 1087 27.52 -12.38 40.94
N ASN A 1088 28.24 -11.53 40.20
CA ASN A 1088 28.77 -10.28 40.73
C ASN A 1088 27.89 -9.07 40.47
N GLU A 1089 26.97 -9.12 39.50
CA GLU A 1089 26.14 -7.98 39.11
C GLU A 1089 24.65 -8.30 39.21
N TYR A 1090 24.17 -9.39 38.58
CA TYR A 1090 22.74 -9.72 38.50
C TYR A 1090 22.17 -10.22 39.84
N ASP A 1091 22.81 -11.21 40.46
CA ASP A 1091 22.35 -11.84 41.70
C ASP A 1091 22.33 -10.88 42.89
N LEU A 1092 23.07 -9.76 42.80
CA LEU A 1092 23.13 -8.72 43.82
C LEU A 1092 21.95 -7.73 43.77
N VAL A 1093 21.20 -7.69 42.66
CA VAL A 1093 20.11 -6.72 42.45
C VAL A 1093 18.77 -7.39 42.17
N VAL A 1094 18.76 -8.68 41.86
CA VAL A 1094 17.52 -9.43 41.61
C VAL A 1094 16.71 -9.56 42.90
N GLU A 1095 15.40 -9.30 42.82
CA GLU A 1095 14.48 -9.46 43.94
C GLU A 1095 14.23 -10.96 44.23
N GLN A 1096 13.68 -11.25 45.41
CA GLN A 1096 13.23 -12.60 45.74
C GLN A 1096 12.21 -13.09 44.71
N GLU A 1097 12.20 -14.40 44.49
CA GLU A 1097 11.29 -15.03 43.55
C GLU A 1097 9.83 -14.80 43.98
N THR A 1098 9.02 -14.26 43.09
CA THR A 1098 7.61 -13.93 43.33
C THR A 1098 6.74 -14.39 42.17
N THR A 1099 5.43 -14.48 42.40
CA THR A 1099 4.46 -14.71 41.33
C THR A 1099 4.23 -13.42 40.56
N VAL A 1100 4.56 -13.44 39.26
CA VAL A 1100 4.44 -12.32 38.35
C VAL A 1100 3.32 -12.61 37.36
N LYS A 1101 2.30 -11.76 37.35
CA LYS A 1101 1.20 -11.83 36.38
C LYS A 1101 1.48 -10.89 35.20
N ILE A 1102 1.66 -11.44 34.00
CA ILE A 1102 1.84 -10.68 32.76
C ILE A 1102 0.54 -10.70 31.94
N VAL A 1103 0.00 -9.52 31.64
CA VAL A 1103 -1.30 -9.31 30.99
C VAL A 1103 -1.20 -8.80 29.56
#